data_AF-A0A7L1T929-F1
#
_entry.id   AF-A0A7L1T929-F1
#
_cell.length_a   1.000
_cell.length_b   1.000
_cell.length_c   1.000
_cell.angle_alpha   90.00
_cell.angle_beta   90.00
_cell.angle_gamma   90.00
#
_symmetry.space_group_name_H-M   'P 1'
#
loop_
_entity.id
_entity.type
_entity.pdbx_description
1 polymer ?
#
loop_
_entity_poly.entity_id
_entity_poly.type
_entity_poly.pdbx_seq_one_letter_code
_entity_poly.pdbx_strand_id
1 'polypeptide(L)'
;YLIFCLPVWADAASMYGEILSPNYPQVYPNDLQESWEIQVPSGYGIHLYFTHMDLEPSQNCEYDFVKILSGGHVEGVLCGRKKPRAPGSSIVEEFHIPYNTLTMSFRSDFSNEERFTGFAAYYVAVDLDECTDFVEQPCSHYCNNYIGGYFCTCPPDYFLYEDKKTCGVNCSGNVYTEPSGEIISPNYPNQYPENSRCEYRVALRPGYFVALTIRSEDFDVEPADSKGTCHDSLTLVSGKQRFGPYCGSKFPDPPEIKTRSNILDIIFQTDHAIQHKGWKIRYYGNPITCPLSVIPNSVLDPKKNKYIIKDIVKVTCVEGYEIVRQRDSIMTFYSSCQDNGEWSNSHFRCVPVNCGDPVPIDNAQAIYVSELHKPLYKAAFWYQCDAPYYTLKPEGDVVYQCSASGEWVNEEMGTKLPKCVPVCGVPSNPIREKAKIFGGTLAEKGNFPWQVYFDYPRGGGVLISERWVMTAAHVLEGYDNPSMYAGVINVGRESLYWEAKQLIPEASFIHPGWKKQPIETRTDFDNDIALVKLRDPVKMGPSISPLCLPGKSPEYELQEGTLGYIAGWGQRERGRLPIYLWKAQIPVVDMDECRSVKPEGSADSSAYQFTDNMICAGGGKDSCKGDSGGAYAIQDPLDERRYYVAGLISWGPRCGTFGLYTKVVRYLDWITETMSKHE
;
A
#
# COMPACT_ATOMS: atom_id res chain seq x y z
N TYR A 1 58.40 -28.73 -75.96
CA TYR A 1 58.48 -30.03 -75.24
C TYR A 1 57.24 -30.83 -75.61
N LEU A 2 57.45 -32.07 -76.03
CA LEU A 2 56.49 -32.93 -76.73
C LEU A 2 55.21 -33.20 -75.91
N ILE A 3 54.06 -33.13 -76.59
CA ILE A 3 52.79 -33.70 -76.12
C ILE A 3 52.81 -35.19 -76.47
N PHE A 4 52.95 -36.05 -75.46
CA PHE A 4 52.64 -37.47 -75.56
C PHE A 4 51.15 -37.65 -75.25
N CYS A 5 50.33 -37.85 -76.28
CA CYS A 5 49.02 -38.47 -76.14
C CYS A 5 49.23 -39.99 -76.03
N LEU A 6 49.05 -40.55 -74.84
CA LEU A 6 48.80 -41.98 -74.67
C LEU A 6 47.31 -42.23 -74.99
N PRO A 7 46.96 -43.18 -75.87
CA PRO A 7 45.58 -43.63 -75.98
C PRO A 7 45.28 -44.57 -74.81
N VAL A 8 44.37 -44.17 -73.93
CA VAL A 8 43.73 -45.08 -72.98
C VAL A 8 42.80 -45.98 -73.81
N TRP A 9 43.17 -47.23 -73.99
CA TRP A 9 42.25 -48.28 -74.39
C TRP A 9 41.40 -48.62 -73.15
N ALA A 10 40.19 -48.07 -73.10
CA ALA A 10 39.14 -48.57 -72.21
C ALA A 10 38.30 -49.53 -73.05
N ASP A 11 38.51 -50.84 -72.88
CA ASP A 11 37.56 -51.83 -73.40
C ASP A 11 36.21 -51.55 -72.72
N ALA A 12 35.22 -51.15 -73.52
CA ALA A 12 33.89 -50.84 -73.01
C ALA A 12 33.26 -52.12 -72.46
N ALA A 13 32.99 -52.14 -71.14
CA ALA A 13 32.27 -53.22 -70.47
C ALA A 13 30.94 -53.49 -71.19
N SER A 14 30.70 -54.73 -71.61
CA SER A 14 29.52 -55.09 -72.40
C SER A 14 28.26 -55.22 -71.54
N MET A 15 27.15 -54.64 -71.98
CA MET A 15 25.85 -54.67 -71.28
C MET A 15 25.12 -56.02 -71.35
N TYR A 16 25.56 -56.90 -72.25
CA TYR A 16 25.08 -58.27 -72.35
C TYR A 16 26.15 -59.14 -72.99
N GLY A 17 26.04 -60.45 -72.86
CA GLY A 17 26.90 -61.36 -73.58
C GLY A 17 26.41 -62.80 -73.50
N GLU A 18 26.96 -63.61 -74.39
CA GLU A 18 26.72 -65.04 -74.47
C GLU A 18 28.01 -65.77 -74.13
N ILE A 19 27.91 -66.79 -73.29
CA ILE A 19 29.02 -67.65 -72.90
C ILE A 19 28.64 -69.09 -73.15
N LEU A 20 29.42 -69.73 -74.00
CA LEU A 20 29.23 -71.12 -74.41
C LEU A 20 30.41 -71.95 -73.91
N SER A 21 30.14 -73.19 -73.50
CA SER A 21 31.22 -74.16 -73.31
C SER A 21 31.97 -74.39 -74.63
N PRO A 22 33.28 -74.68 -74.60
CA PRO A 22 34.02 -74.96 -75.84
C PRO A 22 33.37 -76.08 -76.67
N ASN A 23 33.31 -75.84 -77.99
CA ASN A 23 32.65 -76.69 -78.98
C ASN A 23 31.12 -76.79 -78.94
N TYR A 24 30.42 -76.10 -78.02
CA TYR A 24 28.95 -76.12 -77.96
C TYR A 24 28.32 -75.85 -79.35
N PRO A 25 27.35 -76.66 -79.82
CA PRO A 25 26.62 -77.72 -79.12
C PRO A 25 27.23 -79.14 -79.23
N GLN A 26 28.50 -79.27 -79.65
CA GLN A 26 29.24 -80.53 -79.62
C GLN A 26 29.86 -80.79 -78.25
N VAL A 27 30.38 -82.01 -78.05
CA VAL A 27 30.99 -82.44 -76.78
C VAL A 27 32.19 -81.58 -76.42
N TYR A 28 32.26 -81.14 -75.16
CA TYR A 28 33.38 -80.37 -74.65
C TYR A 28 34.63 -81.26 -74.45
N PRO A 29 35.86 -80.72 -74.56
CA PRO A 29 37.09 -81.49 -74.33
C PRO A 29 37.27 -81.90 -72.86
N ASN A 30 37.99 -83.00 -72.62
CA ASN A 30 38.47 -83.38 -71.29
C ASN A 30 39.66 -82.50 -70.86
N ASP A 31 39.99 -82.49 -69.56
CA ASP A 31 41.08 -81.73 -68.93
C ASP A 31 41.06 -80.22 -69.25
N LEU A 32 39.87 -79.67 -69.44
CA LEU A 32 39.67 -78.27 -69.79
C LEU A 32 39.51 -77.42 -68.53
N GLN A 33 40.11 -76.23 -68.54
CA GLN A 33 39.86 -75.20 -67.56
C GLN A 33 39.71 -73.85 -68.27
N GLU A 34 38.51 -73.30 -68.22
CA GLU A 34 38.17 -72.01 -68.82
C GLU A 34 37.58 -71.08 -67.76
N SER A 35 37.86 -69.79 -67.88
CA SER A 35 37.33 -68.78 -66.96
C SER A 35 36.98 -67.50 -67.71
N TRP A 36 35.79 -66.98 -67.42
CA TRP A 36 35.28 -65.72 -67.96
C TRP A 36 35.12 -64.71 -66.82
N GLU A 37 35.79 -63.56 -66.97
CA GLU A 37 35.56 -62.39 -66.12
C GLU A 37 34.52 -61.50 -66.82
N ILE A 38 33.34 -61.44 -66.23
CA ILE A 38 32.23 -60.62 -66.71
C ILE A 38 32.25 -59.33 -65.90
N GLN A 39 32.41 -58.21 -66.59
CA GLN A 39 32.33 -56.88 -66.01
C GLN A 39 31.29 -56.06 -66.76
N VAL A 40 30.35 -55.49 -66.01
CA VAL A 40 29.37 -54.52 -66.50
C VAL A 40 29.72 -53.13 -65.95
N PRO A 41 29.21 -52.03 -66.54
CA PRO A 41 29.44 -50.68 -66.01
C PRO A 41 29.03 -50.53 -64.53
N SER A 42 29.65 -49.57 -63.83
CA SER A 42 29.22 -49.20 -62.47
C SER A 42 27.77 -48.70 -62.48
N GLY A 43 26.99 -49.03 -61.45
CA GLY A 43 25.55 -48.75 -61.38
C GLY A 43 24.66 -49.90 -61.89
N TYR A 44 25.27 -51.01 -62.34
CA TYR A 44 24.56 -52.20 -62.79
C TYR A 44 24.97 -53.45 -62.01
N GLY A 45 23.99 -54.32 -61.76
CA GLY A 45 24.19 -55.72 -61.38
C GLY A 45 24.20 -56.64 -62.62
N ILE A 46 24.52 -57.91 -62.40
CA ILE A 46 24.59 -58.93 -63.46
C ILE A 46 23.48 -59.95 -63.23
N HIS A 47 22.55 -60.06 -64.19
CA HIS A 47 21.62 -61.19 -64.27
C HIS A 47 22.21 -62.23 -65.22
N LEU A 48 22.69 -63.34 -64.66
CA LEU A 48 23.26 -64.47 -65.39
C LEU A 48 22.24 -65.60 -65.43
N TYR A 49 21.92 -66.12 -66.61
CA TYR A 49 21.01 -67.25 -66.76
C TYR A 49 21.49 -68.26 -67.79
N PHE A 50 21.22 -69.53 -67.53
CA PHE A 50 21.59 -70.66 -68.39
C PHE A 50 20.35 -71.09 -69.18
N THR A 51 20.49 -71.30 -70.48
CA THR A 51 19.42 -71.85 -71.33
C THR A 51 19.63 -73.34 -71.61
N HIS A 52 20.87 -73.81 -71.51
CA HIS A 52 21.23 -75.20 -71.70
C HIS A 52 22.29 -75.61 -70.70
N MET A 53 22.13 -76.78 -70.08
CA MET A 53 23.10 -77.35 -69.17
C MET A 53 23.07 -78.88 -69.28
N ASP A 54 24.19 -79.44 -69.71
CA ASP A 54 24.39 -80.87 -69.94
C ASP A 54 25.87 -81.20 -69.74
N LEU A 55 26.26 -81.36 -68.47
CA LEU A 55 27.60 -81.77 -68.03
C LEU A 55 27.55 -83.13 -67.35
N GLU A 56 28.71 -83.76 -67.18
CA GLU A 56 28.84 -84.97 -66.38
C GLU A 56 28.30 -84.75 -64.95
N PRO A 57 27.37 -85.59 -64.48
CA PRO A 57 26.84 -85.49 -63.12
C PRO A 57 27.76 -86.20 -62.12
N SER A 58 28.15 -85.50 -61.04
CA SER A 58 28.85 -86.12 -59.92
C SER A 58 28.38 -85.59 -58.56
N GLN A 59 28.70 -86.30 -57.48
CA GLN A 59 28.34 -85.87 -56.14
C GLN A 59 29.07 -84.55 -55.83
N ASN A 60 28.33 -83.52 -55.44
CA ASN A 60 28.83 -82.15 -55.22
C ASN A 60 29.52 -81.49 -56.44
N CYS A 61 29.32 -82.03 -57.66
CA CYS A 61 29.94 -81.52 -58.88
C CYS A 61 31.49 -81.51 -58.80
N GLU A 62 32.09 -82.59 -58.29
CA GLU A 62 33.55 -82.73 -58.12
C GLU A 62 34.32 -83.05 -59.41
N TYR A 63 33.62 -83.47 -60.47
CA TYR A 63 34.20 -83.81 -61.77
C TYR A 63 34.06 -82.60 -62.69
N ASP A 64 33.04 -82.60 -63.54
CA ASP A 64 32.76 -81.49 -64.45
C ASP A 64 31.80 -80.47 -63.83
N PHE A 65 32.21 -79.20 -63.77
CA PHE A 65 31.38 -78.17 -63.17
C PHE A 65 31.57 -76.78 -63.77
N VAL A 66 30.50 -75.98 -63.70
CA VAL A 66 30.56 -74.52 -63.82
C VAL A 66 30.39 -73.92 -62.44
N LYS A 67 31.34 -73.08 -62.04
CA LYS A 67 31.32 -72.37 -60.76
C LYS A 67 31.20 -70.88 -61.02
N ILE A 68 30.28 -70.24 -60.29
CA ILE A 68 29.97 -68.82 -60.36
C ILE A 68 30.47 -68.17 -59.07
N LEU A 69 31.30 -67.14 -59.21
CA LEU A 69 31.98 -66.42 -58.14
C LEU A 69 31.72 -64.93 -58.25
N SER A 70 31.24 -64.30 -57.18
CA SER A 70 31.03 -62.85 -57.09
C SER A 70 31.68 -62.32 -55.82
N GLY A 71 32.59 -61.33 -55.92
CA GLY A 71 33.21 -60.70 -54.75
C GLY A 71 33.91 -61.66 -53.77
N GLY A 72 34.36 -62.83 -54.22
CA GLY A 72 34.96 -63.88 -53.38
C GLY A 72 33.97 -64.89 -52.78
N HIS A 73 32.67 -64.69 -52.97
CA HIS A 73 31.61 -65.63 -52.59
C HIS A 73 31.24 -66.56 -53.75
N VAL A 74 30.96 -67.83 -53.44
CA VAL A 74 30.47 -68.80 -54.41
C VAL A 74 28.95 -68.68 -54.51
N GLU A 75 28.47 -68.14 -55.62
CA GLU A 75 27.04 -67.95 -55.88
C GLU A 75 26.36 -69.29 -56.26
N GLY A 76 27.08 -70.15 -56.97
CA GLY A 76 26.60 -71.49 -57.33
C GLY A 76 27.66 -72.36 -57.99
N VAL A 77 27.47 -73.67 -57.89
CA VAL A 77 28.24 -74.69 -58.62
C VAL A 77 27.25 -75.61 -59.32
N LEU A 78 27.39 -75.76 -60.64
CA LEU A 78 26.45 -76.45 -61.53
C LEU A 78 27.13 -77.61 -62.25
N CYS A 79 26.47 -78.77 -62.27
CA CYS A 79 26.82 -79.95 -63.07
C CYS A 79 25.55 -80.74 -63.40
N GLY A 80 25.70 -81.80 -64.20
CA GLY A 80 24.58 -82.64 -64.63
C GLY A 80 23.64 -81.95 -65.63
N ARG A 81 22.65 -82.70 -66.10
CA ARG A 81 21.62 -82.18 -67.00
C ARG A 81 20.51 -81.47 -66.25
N LYS A 82 20.27 -80.19 -66.53
CA LYS A 82 19.20 -79.39 -65.92
C LYS A 82 17.97 -79.30 -66.84
N LYS A 83 16.79 -79.20 -66.24
CA LYS A 83 15.52 -78.96 -66.95
C LYS A 83 14.96 -77.61 -66.54
N PRO A 84 14.20 -76.93 -67.42
CA PRO A 84 13.56 -75.67 -67.06
C PRO A 84 12.67 -75.81 -65.82
N ARG A 85 12.76 -74.84 -64.91
CA ARG A 85 11.98 -74.83 -63.66
C ARG A 85 10.49 -74.52 -63.87
N ALA A 86 10.13 -73.88 -64.98
CA ALA A 86 8.76 -73.48 -65.32
C ALA A 86 8.32 -74.00 -66.69
N PRO A 87 7.05 -74.44 -66.87
CA PRO A 87 6.55 -74.85 -68.18
C PRO A 87 6.54 -73.66 -69.16
N GLY A 88 7.29 -73.79 -70.26
CA GLY A 88 7.40 -72.76 -71.31
C GLY A 88 8.61 -71.83 -71.18
N SER A 89 9.44 -71.95 -70.13
CA SER A 89 10.71 -71.22 -70.03
C SER A 89 11.85 -71.98 -70.71
N SER A 90 12.74 -71.26 -71.39
CA SER A 90 14.01 -71.79 -71.88
C SER A 90 15.13 -71.71 -70.84
N ILE A 91 14.92 -71.03 -69.70
CA ILE A 91 15.92 -70.85 -68.65
C ILE A 91 15.93 -72.07 -67.72
N VAL A 92 17.09 -72.68 -67.55
CA VAL A 92 17.29 -73.86 -66.69
C VAL A 92 17.81 -73.49 -65.29
N GLU A 93 18.55 -72.39 -65.16
CA GLU A 93 19.10 -71.88 -63.90
C GLU A 93 19.43 -70.39 -64.06
N GLU A 94 19.33 -69.57 -63.00
CA GLU A 94 19.63 -68.13 -63.04
C GLU A 94 20.17 -67.59 -61.73
N PHE A 95 20.93 -66.49 -61.80
CA PHE A 95 21.57 -65.79 -60.69
C PHE A 95 21.43 -64.29 -60.88
N HIS A 96 21.01 -63.58 -59.83
CA HIS A 96 20.93 -62.13 -59.79
C HIS A 96 22.02 -61.61 -58.87
N ILE A 97 23.04 -60.98 -59.45
CA ILE A 97 24.24 -60.55 -58.74
C ILE A 97 24.19 -59.03 -58.61
N PRO A 98 24.16 -58.46 -57.39
CA PRO A 98 24.08 -57.00 -57.18
C PRO A 98 25.42 -56.29 -57.39
N TYR A 99 26.44 -57.00 -57.86
CA TYR A 99 27.78 -56.50 -58.13
C TYR A 99 28.02 -56.39 -59.63
N ASN A 100 28.86 -55.43 -60.01
CA ASN A 100 29.17 -55.15 -61.41
C ASN A 100 30.26 -56.07 -62.01
N THR A 101 30.73 -57.05 -61.25
CA THR A 101 31.76 -58.03 -61.66
C THR A 101 31.40 -59.44 -61.21
N LEU A 102 31.57 -60.41 -62.09
CA LEU A 102 31.29 -61.82 -61.86
C LEU A 102 32.35 -62.69 -62.56
N THR A 103 32.86 -63.71 -61.88
CA THR A 103 33.77 -64.70 -62.48
C THR A 103 33.04 -66.02 -62.64
N MET A 104 32.99 -66.53 -63.87
CA MET A 104 32.47 -67.86 -64.17
C MET A 104 33.62 -68.77 -64.59
N SER A 105 33.78 -69.93 -63.95
CA SER A 105 34.83 -70.90 -64.29
C SER A 105 34.23 -72.25 -64.63
N PHE A 106 34.59 -72.80 -65.79
CA PHE A 106 34.26 -74.16 -66.20
C PHE A 106 35.49 -75.05 -66.08
N ARG A 107 35.32 -76.21 -65.46
CA ARG A 107 36.37 -77.22 -65.37
C ARG A 107 35.80 -78.59 -65.76
N SER A 108 36.53 -79.31 -66.60
CA SER A 108 36.26 -80.73 -66.87
C SER A 108 37.40 -81.61 -66.35
N ASP A 109 37.09 -82.85 -66.00
CA ASP A 109 38.09 -83.84 -65.60
C ASP A 109 38.66 -84.61 -66.80
N PHE A 110 39.42 -85.68 -66.54
CA PHE A 110 40.13 -86.45 -67.56
C PHE A 110 39.22 -87.38 -68.39
N SER A 111 37.95 -87.54 -68.02
CA SER A 111 37.02 -88.52 -68.62
C SER A 111 35.64 -87.94 -68.92
N ASN A 112 35.00 -88.47 -69.95
CA ASN A 112 33.58 -88.24 -70.23
C ASN A 112 32.99 -89.59 -70.66
N GLU A 113 32.26 -90.26 -69.75
CA GLU A 113 31.71 -91.60 -70.03
C GLU A 113 30.56 -91.56 -71.05
N GLU A 114 29.83 -90.44 -71.12
CA GLU A 114 28.73 -90.19 -72.05
C GLU A 114 28.98 -88.95 -72.93
N ARG A 115 28.10 -88.70 -73.91
CA ARG A 115 28.16 -87.51 -74.77
C ARG A 115 27.44 -86.33 -74.12
N PHE A 116 28.17 -85.52 -73.36
CA PHE A 116 27.67 -84.29 -72.74
C PHE A 116 27.94 -83.08 -73.64
N THR A 117 26.89 -82.30 -73.91
CA THR A 117 26.93 -81.21 -74.90
C THR A 117 27.39 -79.87 -74.34
N GLY A 118 27.60 -79.76 -73.02
CA GLY A 118 28.11 -78.56 -72.37
C GLY A 118 27.02 -77.61 -71.89
N PHE A 119 27.26 -76.30 -71.95
CA PHE A 119 26.33 -75.27 -71.49
C PHE A 119 26.26 -74.06 -72.42
N ALA A 120 25.12 -73.37 -72.35
CA ALA A 120 24.91 -72.04 -72.92
C ALA A 120 24.34 -71.10 -71.86
N ALA A 121 25.06 -70.02 -71.60
CA ALA A 121 24.72 -69.01 -70.61
C ALA A 121 24.66 -67.63 -71.26
N TYR A 122 23.79 -66.77 -70.74
CA TYR A 122 23.68 -65.38 -71.13
C TYR A 122 23.72 -64.51 -69.90
N TYR A 123 24.37 -63.37 -70.00
CA TYR A 123 24.32 -62.35 -68.96
C TYR A 123 23.78 -61.05 -69.52
N VAL A 124 23.04 -60.31 -68.70
CA VAL A 124 22.58 -58.95 -68.99
C VAL A 124 22.86 -58.05 -67.79
N ALA A 125 23.25 -56.81 -68.06
CA ALA A 125 23.39 -55.76 -67.08
C ALA A 125 22.00 -55.28 -66.67
N VAL A 126 21.73 -55.27 -65.36
CA VAL A 126 20.47 -54.80 -64.78
C VAL A 126 20.77 -53.57 -63.94
N ASP A 127 20.05 -52.48 -64.19
CA ASP A 127 20.17 -51.24 -63.42
C ASP A 127 19.92 -51.51 -61.93
N LEU A 128 20.78 -50.97 -61.05
CA LEU A 128 20.60 -51.03 -59.60
C LEU A 128 19.80 -49.82 -59.17
N ASP A 129 18.67 -50.01 -58.49
CA ASP A 129 17.94 -48.87 -57.94
C ASP A 129 18.60 -48.44 -56.63
N GLU A 130 19.53 -47.50 -56.69
CA GLU A 130 20.26 -47.08 -55.50
C GLU A 130 19.36 -46.46 -54.42
N CYS A 131 18.14 -46.04 -54.78
CA CYS A 131 17.16 -45.49 -53.86
C CYS A 131 16.44 -46.57 -53.04
N THR A 132 16.38 -47.83 -53.50
CA THR A 132 15.66 -48.92 -52.82
C THR A 132 16.51 -50.15 -52.48
N ASP A 133 17.52 -50.45 -53.29
CA ASP A 133 18.22 -51.74 -53.26
C ASP A 133 19.34 -51.80 -52.23
N PHE A 134 19.73 -50.65 -51.65
CA PHE A 134 20.76 -50.56 -50.61
C PHE A 134 20.17 -50.12 -49.25
N VAL A 135 20.79 -50.59 -48.16
CA VAL A 135 20.35 -50.32 -46.78
C VAL A 135 20.66 -48.89 -46.33
N GLU A 136 21.65 -48.24 -46.94
CA GLU A 136 22.00 -46.85 -46.64
C GLU A 136 21.23 -45.90 -47.56
N GLN A 137 20.50 -44.96 -46.96
CA GLN A 137 19.72 -43.95 -47.69
C GLN A 137 20.68 -43.00 -48.42
N PRO A 138 20.70 -42.99 -49.77
CA PRO A 138 21.76 -42.32 -50.52
C PRO A 138 21.58 -40.79 -50.62
N CYS A 139 20.38 -40.30 -50.31
CA CYS A 139 19.98 -38.89 -50.35
C CYS A 139 19.26 -38.51 -49.07
N SER A 140 19.48 -37.28 -48.60
CA SER A 140 18.81 -36.73 -47.41
C SER A 140 17.29 -36.56 -47.56
N HIS A 141 16.80 -36.23 -48.76
CA HIS A 141 15.38 -35.92 -49.00
C HIS A 141 14.77 -36.71 -50.15
N TYR A 142 15.05 -36.33 -51.40
CA TYR A 142 14.50 -37.02 -52.57
C TYR A 142 15.61 -37.68 -53.36
N CYS A 143 15.54 -39.01 -53.47
CA CYS A 143 16.40 -39.82 -54.33
C CYS A 143 15.71 -40.07 -55.67
N ASN A 144 16.40 -39.78 -56.77
CA ASN A 144 15.92 -40.03 -58.12
C ASN A 144 16.86 -41.01 -58.80
N ASN A 145 16.41 -42.25 -59.00
CA ASN A 145 17.14 -43.26 -59.75
C ASN A 145 17.02 -43.04 -61.26
N TYR A 146 18.07 -43.34 -62.01
CA TYR A 146 18.08 -43.38 -63.47
C TYR A 146 19.01 -44.49 -63.96
N ILE A 147 18.91 -44.83 -65.25
CA ILE A 147 19.71 -45.90 -65.83
C ILE A 147 21.22 -45.61 -65.69
N GLY A 148 21.90 -46.37 -64.83
CA GLY A 148 23.33 -46.29 -64.52
C GLY A 148 23.70 -45.41 -63.30
N GLY A 149 22.74 -44.95 -62.51
CA GLY A 149 23.00 -44.28 -61.23
C GLY A 149 21.85 -43.43 -60.68
N TYR A 150 22.13 -42.59 -59.68
CA TYR A 150 21.11 -41.76 -59.03
C TYR A 150 21.55 -40.29 -58.85
N PHE A 151 20.59 -39.42 -58.54
CA PHE A 151 20.86 -38.07 -58.05
C PHE A 151 19.86 -37.61 -56.99
N CYS A 152 20.32 -36.74 -56.10
CA CYS A 152 19.50 -36.20 -55.02
C CYS A 152 18.90 -34.84 -55.41
N THR A 153 17.68 -34.59 -54.95
CA THR A 153 17.01 -33.30 -55.09
C THR A 153 16.40 -32.85 -53.76
N CYS A 154 16.24 -31.54 -53.60
CA CYS A 154 15.69 -30.95 -52.39
C CYS A 154 14.28 -30.39 -52.63
N PRO A 155 13.47 -30.22 -51.56
CA PRO A 155 12.20 -29.50 -51.63
C PRO A 155 12.34 -28.06 -52.14
N PRO A 156 11.23 -27.41 -52.56
CA PRO A 156 11.23 -25.98 -52.88
C PRO A 156 11.77 -25.14 -51.72
N ASP A 157 12.57 -24.11 -52.03
CA ASP A 157 13.25 -23.20 -51.07
C ASP A 157 14.46 -23.79 -50.32
N TYR A 158 14.87 -25.02 -50.69
CA TYR A 158 16.06 -25.69 -50.18
C TYR A 158 17.13 -25.72 -51.27
N PHE A 159 18.39 -25.82 -50.86
CA PHE A 159 19.52 -25.95 -51.77
C PHE A 159 20.27 -27.25 -51.48
N LEU A 160 20.73 -27.91 -52.53
CA LEU A 160 21.59 -29.08 -52.43
C LEU A 160 23.02 -28.63 -52.11
N TYR A 161 23.63 -29.20 -51.07
CA TYR A 161 25.01 -28.93 -50.70
C TYR A 161 26.01 -29.43 -51.75
N GLU A 162 27.27 -29.03 -51.62
CA GLU A 162 28.34 -29.41 -52.56
C GLU A 162 28.59 -30.93 -52.64
N ASP A 163 28.21 -31.68 -51.59
CA ASP A 163 28.26 -33.14 -51.55
C ASP A 163 27.23 -33.82 -52.47
N LYS A 164 26.31 -33.04 -53.05
CA LYS A 164 25.21 -33.48 -53.92
C LYS A 164 24.24 -34.47 -53.28
N LYS A 165 24.21 -34.57 -51.96
CA LYS A 165 23.37 -35.53 -51.20
C LYS A 165 22.52 -34.85 -50.12
N THR A 166 23.05 -33.79 -49.52
CA THR A 166 22.53 -33.15 -48.32
C THR A 166 21.74 -31.89 -48.68
N CYS A 167 20.60 -31.64 -48.03
CA CYS A 167 19.76 -30.47 -48.33
C CYS A 167 19.82 -29.44 -47.20
N GLY A 168 20.26 -28.23 -47.52
CA GLY A 168 20.24 -27.08 -46.62
C GLY A 168 19.04 -26.16 -46.87
N VAL A 169 18.63 -25.40 -45.85
CA VAL A 169 17.55 -24.41 -45.96
C VAL A 169 17.99 -23.04 -45.43
N ASN A 170 17.55 -21.97 -46.10
CA ASN A 170 17.67 -20.62 -45.56
C ASN A 170 16.38 -20.23 -44.82
N CYS A 171 16.29 -20.64 -43.56
CA CYS A 171 15.11 -20.49 -42.70
C CYS A 171 15.16 -19.27 -41.76
N SER A 172 16.17 -18.40 -41.91
CA SER A 172 16.43 -17.28 -40.99
C SER A 172 15.91 -15.95 -41.54
N GLY A 173 15.50 -15.04 -40.65
CA GLY A 173 15.06 -13.67 -40.99
C GLY A 173 13.55 -13.44 -40.94
N ASN A 174 12.77 -14.46 -40.59
CA ASN A 174 11.33 -14.34 -40.40
C ASN A 174 11.01 -13.54 -39.13
N VAL A 175 10.25 -12.44 -39.28
CA VAL A 175 9.77 -11.62 -38.16
C VAL A 175 8.24 -11.68 -38.08
N TYR A 176 7.74 -12.19 -36.97
CA TYR A 176 6.31 -12.34 -36.70
C TYR A 176 5.82 -11.21 -35.78
N THR A 177 4.95 -10.35 -36.30
CA THR A 177 4.43 -9.17 -35.58
C THR A 177 2.97 -9.29 -35.14
N GLU A 178 2.27 -10.33 -35.60
CA GLU A 178 0.88 -10.60 -35.26
C GLU A 178 0.72 -10.98 -33.78
N PRO A 179 -0.41 -10.67 -33.11
CA PRO A 179 -0.61 -10.91 -31.68
C PRO A 179 -0.65 -12.40 -31.30
N SER A 180 -0.82 -13.28 -32.27
CA SER A 180 -0.77 -14.74 -32.09
C SER A 180 -0.45 -15.39 -33.42
N GLY A 181 0.24 -16.52 -33.39
CA GLY A 181 0.53 -17.28 -34.59
C GLY A 181 1.14 -18.64 -34.30
N GLU A 182 1.38 -19.38 -35.37
CA GLU A 182 2.05 -20.67 -35.33
C GLU A 182 3.37 -20.59 -36.10
N ILE A 183 4.43 -21.18 -35.56
CA ILE A 183 5.75 -21.28 -36.18
C ILE A 183 6.10 -22.76 -36.19
N ILE A 184 6.50 -23.26 -37.35
CA ILE A 184 6.87 -24.66 -37.56
C ILE A 184 8.33 -24.76 -37.96
N SER A 185 8.99 -25.86 -37.57
CA SER A 185 10.28 -26.21 -38.14
C SER A 185 10.15 -26.46 -39.65
N PRO A 186 11.24 -26.28 -40.42
CA PRO A 186 11.21 -26.57 -41.85
C PRO A 186 10.77 -28.02 -42.10
N ASN A 187 9.97 -28.25 -43.14
CA ASN A 187 9.35 -29.54 -43.51
C ASN A 187 8.36 -30.18 -42.51
N TYR A 188 8.07 -29.59 -41.35
CA TYR A 188 7.13 -30.17 -40.37
C TYR A 188 5.78 -30.55 -41.02
N PRO A 189 5.24 -31.78 -40.83
CA PRO A 189 5.68 -32.82 -39.90
C PRO A 189 6.64 -33.87 -40.50
N ASN A 190 7.26 -33.63 -41.64
CA ASN A 190 8.32 -34.49 -42.16
C ASN A 190 9.68 -34.14 -41.53
N GLN A 191 10.71 -34.93 -41.86
CA GLN A 191 12.06 -34.75 -41.32
C GLN A 191 12.59 -33.34 -41.59
N TYR A 192 13.09 -32.68 -40.55
CA TYR A 192 13.74 -31.37 -40.69
C TYR A 192 15.11 -31.54 -41.38
N PRO A 193 15.60 -30.50 -42.08
CA PRO A 193 16.92 -30.54 -42.72
C PRO A 193 18.08 -30.53 -41.72
N GLU A 194 19.09 -31.30 -42.07
CA GLU A 194 20.40 -31.36 -41.43
C GLU A 194 21.24 -30.09 -41.67
N ASN A 195 22.27 -29.89 -40.86
CA ASN A 195 23.25 -28.81 -40.97
C ASN A 195 22.63 -27.41 -41.14
N SER A 196 21.53 -27.14 -40.44
CA SER A 196 20.72 -25.94 -40.61
C SER A 196 20.67 -25.12 -39.32
N ARG A 197 20.66 -23.79 -39.46
CA ARG A 197 20.49 -22.85 -38.33
C ARG A 197 19.37 -21.86 -38.65
N CYS A 198 18.21 -22.12 -38.08
CA CYS A 198 17.00 -21.32 -38.26
C CYS A 198 16.82 -20.32 -37.12
N GLU A 199 16.71 -19.04 -37.48
CA GLU A 199 16.41 -17.97 -36.55
C GLU A 199 15.06 -17.31 -36.89
N TYR A 200 14.10 -17.45 -35.98
CA TYR A 200 12.78 -16.82 -36.06
C TYR A 200 12.65 -15.78 -34.96
N ARG A 201 12.05 -14.63 -35.26
CA ARG A 201 11.80 -13.57 -34.27
C ARG A 201 10.32 -13.27 -34.15
N VAL A 202 9.77 -13.36 -32.95
CA VAL A 202 8.46 -12.80 -32.61
C VAL A 202 8.68 -11.42 -32.00
N ALA A 203 8.11 -10.39 -32.60
CA ALA A 203 8.24 -9.00 -32.18
C ALA A 203 6.87 -8.35 -32.04
N LEU A 204 6.29 -8.45 -30.85
CA LEU A 204 4.98 -7.88 -30.54
C LEU A 204 5.09 -6.40 -30.15
N ARG A 205 3.94 -5.72 -30.16
CA ARG A 205 3.83 -4.33 -29.67
C ARG A 205 4.31 -4.22 -28.21
N PRO A 206 5.00 -3.13 -27.84
CA PRO A 206 5.37 -2.88 -26.45
C PRO A 206 4.16 -2.94 -25.51
N GLY A 207 4.34 -3.57 -24.35
CA GLY A 207 3.28 -3.80 -23.36
C GLY A 207 2.61 -5.17 -23.40
N TYR A 208 3.09 -6.04 -24.29
CA TYR A 208 2.78 -7.46 -24.29
C TYR A 208 4.04 -8.24 -23.93
N PHE A 209 3.90 -9.42 -23.33
CA PHE A 209 4.95 -10.41 -23.29
C PHE A 209 4.54 -11.61 -24.14
N VAL A 210 5.51 -12.23 -24.80
CA VAL A 210 5.25 -13.42 -25.61
C VAL A 210 5.06 -14.61 -24.68
N ALA A 211 3.92 -15.27 -24.76
CA ALA A 211 3.74 -16.61 -24.21
C ALA A 211 3.68 -17.59 -25.37
N LEU A 212 4.17 -18.81 -25.16
CA LEU A 212 4.10 -19.86 -26.16
C LEU A 212 3.73 -21.20 -25.55
N THR A 213 3.23 -22.08 -26.41
CA THR A 213 2.87 -23.43 -26.07
C THR A 213 3.35 -24.38 -27.17
N ILE A 214 4.00 -25.46 -26.76
CA ILE A 214 4.38 -26.57 -27.63
C ILE A 214 3.66 -27.80 -27.09
N ARG A 215 2.80 -28.41 -27.91
CA ARG A 215 2.13 -29.65 -27.49
C ARG A 215 3.13 -30.79 -27.52
N SER A 216 3.03 -31.74 -26.60
CA SER A 216 4.01 -32.84 -26.49
C SER A 216 4.09 -33.68 -27.77
N GLU A 217 2.99 -33.83 -28.52
CA GLU A 217 2.93 -34.54 -29.81
C GLU A 217 3.47 -33.74 -31.01
N ASP A 218 3.64 -32.44 -30.83
CA ASP A 218 4.12 -31.50 -31.84
C ASP A 218 5.64 -31.31 -31.73
N PHE A 219 6.36 -32.02 -30.85
CA PHE A 219 7.80 -31.88 -30.62
C PHE A 219 8.51 -33.23 -30.66
N ASP A 220 9.40 -33.40 -31.63
CA ASP A 220 10.24 -34.58 -31.79
C ASP A 220 11.53 -34.15 -32.50
N VAL A 221 12.57 -33.94 -31.70
CA VAL A 221 13.92 -33.51 -32.09
C VAL A 221 14.88 -34.58 -31.59
N GLU A 222 16.02 -34.78 -32.27
CA GLU A 222 17.02 -35.78 -31.86
C GLU A 222 17.24 -35.81 -30.32
N PRO A 223 17.12 -36.97 -29.67
CA PRO A 223 17.38 -37.09 -28.24
C PRO A 223 18.81 -36.75 -27.87
N ALA A 224 19.02 -36.22 -26.66
CA ALA A 224 20.37 -35.97 -26.15
C ALA A 224 21.21 -37.26 -26.09
N ASP A 225 22.52 -37.12 -26.31
CA ASP A 225 23.46 -38.22 -26.16
C ASP A 225 23.55 -38.73 -24.70
N SER A 226 24.30 -39.82 -24.49
CA SER A 226 24.54 -40.38 -23.14
C SER A 226 25.18 -39.40 -22.13
N LYS A 227 25.72 -38.27 -22.58
CA LYS A 227 26.29 -37.20 -21.75
C LYS A 227 25.30 -36.05 -21.52
N GLY A 228 24.11 -36.10 -22.11
CA GLY A 228 23.09 -35.06 -22.03
C GLY A 228 23.28 -33.90 -23.02
N THR A 229 24.07 -34.10 -24.08
CA THR A 229 24.30 -33.11 -25.13
C THR A 229 23.20 -33.21 -26.18
N CYS A 230 22.46 -32.13 -26.40
CA CYS A 230 21.56 -32.02 -27.55
C CYS A 230 22.38 -31.64 -28.79
N HIS A 231 22.47 -32.55 -29.75
CA HIS A 231 23.10 -32.30 -31.05
C HIS A 231 22.21 -31.40 -31.90
N ASP A 232 20.95 -31.79 -32.05
CA ASP A 232 19.88 -30.90 -32.51
C ASP A 232 19.18 -30.22 -31.35
N SER A 233 18.98 -28.90 -31.43
CA SER A 233 18.39 -28.17 -30.31
C SER A 233 17.52 -26.98 -30.70
N LEU A 234 16.40 -26.86 -29.97
CA LEU A 234 15.54 -25.68 -29.97
C LEU A 234 15.87 -24.81 -28.75
N THR A 235 16.24 -23.56 -28.98
CA THR A 235 16.51 -22.57 -27.94
C THR A 235 15.59 -21.38 -28.10
N LEU A 236 15.05 -20.88 -26.98
CA LEU A 236 14.22 -19.68 -26.95
C LEU A 236 14.92 -18.59 -26.13
N VAL A 237 15.00 -17.37 -26.67
CA VAL A 237 15.71 -16.26 -26.05
C VAL A 237 14.81 -15.03 -25.98
N SER A 238 14.56 -14.53 -24.77
CA SER A 238 13.76 -13.32 -24.52
C SER A 238 14.57 -12.36 -23.66
N GLY A 239 15.24 -11.39 -24.28
CA GLY A 239 16.15 -10.47 -23.59
C GLY A 239 17.32 -11.21 -22.94
N LYS A 240 17.37 -11.23 -21.60
CA LYS A 240 18.40 -11.98 -20.83
C LYS A 240 17.97 -13.42 -20.48
N GLN A 241 16.71 -13.78 -20.70
CA GLN A 241 16.21 -15.13 -20.39
C GLN A 241 16.48 -16.07 -21.56
N ARG A 242 17.04 -17.24 -21.25
CA ARG A 242 17.27 -18.34 -22.20
C ARG A 242 16.51 -19.57 -21.70
N PHE A 243 15.74 -20.19 -22.58
CA PHE A 243 15.03 -21.43 -22.33
C PHE A 243 15.54 -22.50 -23.30
N GLY A 244 15.74 -23.72 -22.80
CA GLY A 244 16.41 -24.80 -23.53
C GLY A 244 17.93 -24.86 -23.26
N PRO A 245 18.71 -25.60 -24.05
CA PRO A 245 18.30 -26.28 -25.29
C PRO A 245 17.26 -27.38 -25.04
N TYR A 246 16.26 -27.46 -25.91
CA TYR A 246 15.23 -28.50 -25.92
C TYR A 246 15.52 -29.49 -27.04
N CYS A 247 15.50 -30.79 -26.71
CA CYS A 247 15.69 -31.91 -27.63
C CYS A 247 14.94 -33.15 -27.08
N GLY A 248 14.79 -34.21 -27.89
CA GLY A 248 14.04 -35.42 -27.55
C GLY A 248 12.63 -35.50 -28.17
N SER A 249 11.97 -36.63 -27.93
CA SER A 249 10.72 -37.02 -28.60
C SER A 249 9.43 -36.44 -28.01
N LYS A 250 9.53 -35.63 -26.95
CA LYS A 250 8.43 -34.90 -26.31
C LYS A 250 8.94 -33.62 -25.68
N PHE A 251 8.15 -32.55 -25.78
CA PHE A 251 8.45 -31.31 -25.08
C PHE A 251 8.25 -31.46 -23.56
N PRO A 252 9.14 -30.90 -22.71
CA PRO A 252 9.04 -31.03 -21.25
C PRO A 252 7.82 -30.30 -20.67
N ASP A 253 7.26 -30.84 -19.58
CA ASP A 253 6.19 -30.21 -18.82
C ASP A 253 6.73 -29.10 -17.88
N PRO A 254 6.04 -27.96 -17.72
CA PRO A 254 4.78 -27.60 -18.38
C PRO A 254 4.99 -27.19 -19.86
N PRO A 255 4.01 -27.45 -20.75
CA PRO A 255 4.11 -27.17 -22.18
C PRO A 255 4.06 -25.68 -22.53
N GLU A 256 3.81 -24.82 -21.53
CA GLU A 256 3.68 -23.37 -21.67
C GLU A 256 4.90 -22.64 -21.13
N ILE A 257 5.48 -21.77 -21.96
CA ILE A 257 6.56 -20.86 -21.56
C ILE A 257 6.06 -19.42 -21.61
N LYS A 258 6.13 -18.74 -20.47
CA LYS A 258 5.83 -17.31 -20.34
C LYS A 258 7.12 -16.51 -20.29
N THR A 259 7.32 -15.64 -21.27
CA THR A 259 8.48 -14.74 -21.32
C THR A 259 8.21 -13.45 -20.53
N ARG A 260 9.22 -12.58 -20.44
CA ARG A 260 9.12 -11.24 -19.82
C ARG A 260 9.28 -10.08 -20.81
N SER A 261 9.32 -10.37 -22.11
CA SER A 261 9.55 -9.37 -23.15
C SER A 261 8.54 -9.51 -24.28
N ASN A 262 8.31 -8.42 -25.01
CA ASN A 262 7.56 -8.41 -26.26
C ASN A 262 8.36 -8.99 -27.43
N ILE A 263 9.65 -9.31 -27.23
CA ILE A 263 10.54 -9.88 -28.23
C ILE A 263 10.99 -11.27 -27.78
N LEU A 264 10.87 -12.24 -28.68
CA LEU A 264 11.33 -13.60 -28.51
C LEU A 264 12.07 -14.05 -29.76
N ASP A 265 13.33 -14.47 -29.60
CA ASP A 265 14.12 -15.11 -30.63
C ASP A 265 14.07 -16.64 -30.42
N ILE A 266 13.77 -17.37 -31.49
CA ILE A 266 13.65 -18.82 -31.54
C ILE A 266 14.77 -19.31 -32.46
N ILE A 267 15.67 -20.12 -31.91
CA ILE A 267 16.85 -20.60 -32.60
C ILE A 267 16.78 -22.12 -32.64
N PHE A 268 16.68 -22.68 -33.83
CA PHE A 268 16.74 -24.13 -34.05
C PHE A 268 18.01 -24.47 -34.83
N GLN A 269 18.85 -25.31 -34.25
CA GLN A 269 20.15 -25.69 -34.80
C GLN A 269 20.21 -27.20 -34.94
N THR A 270 20.59 -27.67 -36.13
CA THR A 270 20.71 -29.09 -36.47
C THR A 270 22.12 -29.45 -36.91
N ASP A 271 22.52 -30.69 -36.65
CA ASP A 271 23.78 -31.26 -37.11
C ASP A 271 23.59 -32.15 -38.36
N HIS A 272 24.59 -32.94 -38.71
CA HIS A 272 24.62 -33.75 -39.94
C HIS A 272 23.88 -35.09 -39.85
N ALA A 273 23.40 -35.52 -38.68
CA ALA A 273 22.87 -36.85 -38.45
C ALA A 273 21.53 -36.84 -37.69
N ILE A 274 20.73 -37.88 -37.87
CA ILE A 274 19.49 -38.17 -37.12
C ILE A 274 18.44 -37.04 -37.17
N GLN A 275 17.55 -37.10 -38.17
CA GLN A 275 16.46 -36.13 -38.32
C GLN A 275 15.12 -36.72 -37.90
N HIS A 276 14.33 -35.92 -37.18
CA HIS A 276 13.01 -36.29 -36.66
C HIS A 276 11.93 -35.34 -37.20
N LYS A 277 10.68 -35.47 -36.73
CA LYS A 277 9.52 -34.68 -37.18
C LYS A 277 9.68 -33.17 -36.98
N GLY A 278 10.51 -32.74 -36.02
CA GLY A 278 10.74 -31.33 -35.68
C GLY A 278 9.75 -30.79 -34.67
N TRP A 279 9.32 -29.54 -34.84
CA TRP A 279 8.48 -28.87 -33.84
C TRP A 279 7.42 -27.93 -34.42
N LYS A 280 6.34 -27.74 -33.66
CA LYS A 280 5.30 -26.71 -33.90
C LYS A 280 5.02 -25.88 -32.65
N ILE A 281 5.37 -24.59 -32.71
CA ILE A 281 5.18 -23.60 -31.64
C ILE A 281 3.92 -22.79 -31.92
N ARG A 282 3.09 -22.58 -30.89
CA ARG A 282 1.98 -21.62 -30.90
C ARG A 282 2.31 -20.49 -29.95
N TYR A 283 2.42 -19.27 -30.45
CA TYR A 283 2.70 -18.10 -29.62
C TYR A 283 1.51 -17.17 -29.55
N TYR A 284 1.42 -16.41 -28.46
CA TYR A 284 0.40 -15.40 -28.26
C TYR A 284 0.90 -14.29 -27.33
N GLY A 285 0.43 -13.07 -27.59
CA GLY A 285 0.77 -11.89 -26.81
C GLY A 285 -0.14 -11.74 -25.61
N ASN A 286 0.41 -11.88 -24.41
CA ASN A 286 -0.30 -11.56 -23.19
C ASN A 286 0.00 -10.11 -22.78
N PRO A 287 -1.02 -9.27 -22.53
CA PRO A 287 -0.79 -7.92 -22.05
C PRO A 287 -0.18 -7.96 -20.64
N ILE A 288 0.72 -7.03 -20.37
CA ILE A 288 1.28 -6.81 -19.04
C ILE A 288 0.16 -6.30 -18.12
N THR A 289 0.07 -6.87 -16.93
CA THR A 289 -1.02 -6.60 -15.99
C THR A 289 -0.51 -5.93 -14.73
N CYS A 290 -1.26 -4.95 -14.23
CA CYS A 290 -0.98 -4.31 -12.95
C CYS A 290 -1.83 -4.90 -11.81
N PRO A 291 -1.36 -4.79 -10.55
CA PRO A 291 -2.12 -5.22 -9.38
C PRO A 291 -3.50 -4.56 -9.31
N LEU A 292 -4.48 -5.26 -8.71
CA LEU A 292 -5.86 -4.76 -8.54
C LEU A 292 -5.97 -3.58 -7.57
N SER A 293 -4.90 -3.24 -6.87
CA SER A 293 -4.79 -2.09 -5.97
C SER A 293 -3.52 -1.31 -6.24
N VAL A 294 -3.59 0.02 -6.21
CA VAL A 294 -2.41 0.89 -6.37
C VAL A 294 -1.75 1.11 -5.02
N ILE A 295 -2.51 1.58 -4.02
CA ILE A 295 -2.07 1.84 -2.65
C ILE A 295 -3.16 1.41 -1.65
N PRO A 296 -2.81 1.05 -0.40
CA PRO A 296 -3.80 0.76 0.65
C PRO A 296 -4.70 1.96 0.97
N ASN A 297 -5.87 1.72 1.58
CA ASN A 297 -6.83 2.74 1.98
C ASN A 297 -7.27 3.67 0.83
N SER A 298 -7.41 3.12 -0.37
CA SER A 298 -7.85 3.85 -1.56
C SER A 298 -8.87 3.05 -2.38
N VAL A 299 -9.65 3.78 -3.18
CA VAL A 299 -10.63 3.26 -4.13
C VAL A 299 -10.21 3.66 -5.53
N LEU A 300 -10.41 2.76 -6.48
CA LEU A 300 -10.05 2.91 -7.89
C LEU A 300 -11.29 3.15 -8.74
N ASP A 301 -11.19 4.10 -9.65
CA ASP A 301 -12.21 4.39 -10.65
C ASP A 301 -11.57 4.53 -12.05
N PRO A 302 -11.96 3.73 -13.06
CA PRO A 302 -12.97 2.67 -13.01
C PRO A 302 -12.43 1.39 -12.34
N LYS A 303 -13.28 0.72 -11.55
CA LYS A 303 -12.95 -0.59 -10.97
C LYS A 303 -13.05 -1.69 -12.03
N LYS A 304 -11.91 -2.33 -12.35
CA LYS A 304 -11.85 -3.48 -13.26
C LYS A 304 -11.43 -4.75 -12.52
N ASN A 305 -11.79 -5.92 -13.08
CA ASN A 305 -11.31 -7.22 -12.61
C ASN A 305 -9.87 -7.53 -13.01
N LYS A 306 -9.32 -6.78 -13.97
CA LYS A 306 -7.96 -6.89 -14.48
C LYS A 306 -7.55 -5.55 -15.11
N TYR A 307 -6.40 -5.03 -14.73
CA TYR A 307 -5.82 -3.84 -15.33
C TYR A 307 -4.67 -4.24 -16.24
N ILE A 308 -4.63 -3.67 -17.44
CA ILE A 308 -3.58 -3.91 -18.43
C ILE A 308 -2.78 -2.62 -18.69
N ILE A 309 -1.62 -2.76 -19.31
CA ILE A 309 -0.78 -1.61 -19.69
C ILE A 309 -1.60 -0.49 -20.37
N LYS A 310 -1.25 0.76 -20.05
CA LYS A 310 -1.94 2.00 -20.47
C LYS A 310 -3.33 2.21 -19.86
N ASP A 311 -3.85 1.29 -19.05
CA ASP A 311 -5.00 1.61 -18.21
C ASP A 311 -4.64 2.76 -17.27
N ILE A 312 -5.54 3.73 -17.19
CA ILE A 312 -5.46 4.86 -16.27
C ILE A 312 -6.62 4.73 -15.30
N VAL A 313 -6.30 4.85 -14.01
CA VAL A 313 -7.26 4.82 -12.92
C VAL A 313 -7.12 6.08 -12.08
N LYS A 314 -8.26 6.62 -11.67
CA LYS A 314 -8.34 7.64 -10.62
C LYS A 314 -8.29 6.92 -9.27
N VAL A 315 -7.27 7.21 -8.49
CA VAL A 315 -7.06 6.67 -7.15
C VAL A 315 -7.52 7.72 -6.15
N THR A 316 -8.51 7.37 -5.33
CA THR A 316 -9.08 8.27 -4.31
C THR A 316 -8.86 7.64 -2.94
N CYS A 317 -8.24 8.34 -2.00
CA CYS A 317 -8.15 7.86 -0.62
C CYS A 317 -9.55 7.71 -0.02
N VAL A 318 -9.73 6.71 0.84
CA VAL A 318 -11.00 6.56 1.59
C VAL A 318 -11.19 7.75 2.53
N GLU A 319 -12.43 7.97 2.96
CA GLU A 319 -12.78 9.09 3.84
C GLU A 319 -11.90 9.14 5.10
N GLY A 320 -11.36 10.33 5.38
CA GLY A 320 -10.43 10.60 6.49
C GLY A 320 -8.99 10.15 6.27
N TYR A 321 -8.62 9.82 5.03
CA TYR A 321 -7.24 9.59 4.62
C TYR A 321 -6.85 10.55 3.50
N GLU A 322 -5.57 10.95 3.49
CA GLU A 322 -5.00 11.88 2.53
C GLU A 322 -3.58 11.46 2.11
N ILE A 323 -3.10 12.04 1.02
CA ILE A 323 -1.72 11.89 0.55
C ILE A 323 -0.99 13.18 0.87
N VAL A 324 -0.12 13.13 1.88
CA VAL A 324 0.71 14.26 2.27
C VAL A 324 1.92 14.36 1.36
N ARG A 325 2.03 15.47 0.63
CA ARG A 325 3.21 15.84 -0.16
C ARG A 325 3.96 16.96 0.56
N GLN A 326 5.09 17.40 0.01
CA GLN A 326 5.95 18.38 0.70
C GLN A 326 5.27 19.74 0.98
N ARG A 327 4.27 20.15 0.19
CA ARG A 327 3.65 21.48 0.30
C ARG A 327 2.12 21.47 0.37
N ASP A 328 1.51 20.33 0.07
CA ASP A 328 0.09 20.17 -0.17
C ASP A 328 -0.35 18.76 0.25
N SER A 329 -1.62 18.63 0.63
CA SER A 329 -2.27 17.33 0.71
C SER A 329 -3.32 17.20 -0.38
N ILE A 330 -3.42 16.00 -0.94
CA ILE A 330 -4.39 15.68 -1.99
C ILE A 330 -5.13 14.39 -1.61
N MET A 331 -6.40 14.31 -2.00
CA MET A 331 -7.22 13.12 -1.79
C MET A 331 -7.26 12.21 -3.02
N THR A 332 -6.87 12.72 -4.19
CA THR A 332 -7.01 12.01 -5.46
C THR A 332 -5.83 12.27 -6.39
N PHE A 333 -5.39 11.23 -7.09
CA PHE A 333 -4.44 11.32 -8.19
C PHE A 333 -4.77 10.29 -9.28
N TYR A 334 -4.17 10.45 -10.45
CA TYR A 334 -4.26 9.48 -11.54
C TYR A 334 -3.02 8.59 -11.55
N SER A 335 -3.23 7.30 -11.74
CA SER A 335 -2.16 6.31 -11.86
C SER A 335 -2.30 5.55 -13.17
N SER A 336 -1.19 5.33 -13.88
CA SER A 336 -1.15 4.58 -15.14
C SER A 336 -0.41 3.25 -14.96
N CYS A 337 -0.94 2.18 -15.54
CA CYS A 337 -0.29 0.88 -15.56
C CYS A 337 0.88 0.87 -16.56
N GLN A 338 2.09 0.65 -16.05
CA GLN A 338 3.35 0.75 -16.80
C GLN A 338 3.76 -0.58 -17.46
N ASP A 339 4.81 -0.53 -18.27
CA ASP A 339 5.38 -1.67 -18.98
C ASP A 339 6.14 -2.65 -18.07
N ASN A 340 6.51 -2.25 -16.86
CA ASN A 340 7.06 -3.13 -15.84
C ASN A 340 5.98 -3.87 -15.02
N GLY A 341 4.68 -3.61 -15.27
CA GLY A 341 3.56 -4.17 -14.51
C GLY A 341 3.30 -3.48 -13.17
N GLU A 342 3.95 -2.34 -12.91
CA GLU A 342 3.70 -1.51 -11.75
C GLU A 342 2.87 -0.26 -12.12
N TRP A 343 2.28 0.33 -11.09
CA TRP A 343 1.55 1.59 -11.20
C TRP A 343 2.53 2.77 -11.07
N SER A 344 2.42 3.78 -11.93
CA SER A 344 3.34 4.94 -12.00
C SER A 344 3.60 5.68 -10.68
N ASN A 345 2.65 5.61 -9.74
CA ASN A 345 2.67 6.34 -8.47
C ASN A 345 2.42 5.42 -7.26
N SER A 346 2.85 4.15 -7.36
CA SER A 346 2.73 3.13 -6.31
C SER A 346 3.45 3.48 -4.99
N HIS A 347 4.37 4.44 -5.01
CA HIS A 347 5.12 4.88 -3.82
C HIS A 347 4.32 5.79 -2.88
N PHE A 348 3.19 6.37 -3.33
CA PHE A 348 2.33 7.17 -2.47
C PHE A 348 1.67 6.33 -1.37
N ARG A 349 1.20 6.98 -0.31
CA ARG A 349 0.48 6.34 0.80
C ARG A 349 -0.66 7.22 1.26
N CYS A 350 -1.86 6.65 1.32
CA CYS A 350 -2.99 7.28 2.02
C CYS A 350 -2.75 7.11 3.52
N VAL A 351 -2.46 8.22 4.21
CA VAL A 351 -2.27 8.28 5.67
C VAL A 351 -3.51 8.92 6.32
N PRO A 352 -3.83 8.59 7.57
CA PRO A 352 -4.95 9.23 8.27
C PRO A 352 -4.73 10.74 8.33
N VAL A 353 -5.81 11.50 8.10
CA VAL A 353 -5.81 12.97 8.25
C VAL A 353 -5.40 13.35 9.68
N ASN A 354 -4.61 14.42 9.80
CA ASN A 354 -4.13 14.92 11.08
C ASN A 354 -4.80 16.27 11.40
N CYS A 355 -5.56 16.32 12.50
CA CYS A 355 -6.27 17.52 12.94
C CYS A 355 -5.39 18.52 13.73
N GLY A 356 -4.12 18.19 13.96
CA GLY A 356 -3.23 18.96 14.83
C GLY A 356 -3.59 18.86 16.31
N ASP A 357 -2.74 19.39 17.16
CA ASP A 357 -2.99 19.37 18.61
C ASP A 357 -4.24 20.18 18.98
N PRO A 358 -5.03 19.74 19.98
CA PRO A 358 -6.17 20.49 20.49
C PRO A 358 -5.81 21.94 20.83
N VAL A 359 -6.67 22.87 20.44
CA VAL A 359 -6.47 24.29 20.72
C VAL A 359 -6.48 24.52 22.25
N PRO A 360 -5.46 25.15 22.85
CA PRO A 360 -5.47 25.45 24.27
C PRO A 360 -6.64 26.38 24.62
N ILE A 361 -7.34 26.09 25.72
CA ILE A 361 -8.33 26.99 26.32
C ILE A 361 -7.90 27.36 27.74
N ASP A 362 -8.24 28.57 28.18
CA ASP A 362 -7.86 29.05 29.51
C ASP A 362 -8.49 28.19 30.61
N ASN A 363 -7.67 27.87 31.63
CA ASN A 363 -8.06 27.10 32.81
C ASN A 363 -8.62 25.69 32.51
N ALA A 364 -8.17 25.08 31.40
CA ALA A 364 -8.50 23.70 31.08
C ALA A 364 -7.33 22.93 30.47
N GLN A 365 -7.45 21.61 30.50
CA GLN A 365 -6.57 20.66 29.85
C GLN A 365 -7.35 19.81 28.86
N ALA A 366 -6.78 19.57 27.68
CA ALA A 366 -7.35 18.65 26.71
C ALA A 366 -6.96 17.21 27.07
N ILE A 367 -7.95 16.35 27.29
CA ILE A 367 -7.77 14.95 27.65
C ILE A 367 -8.22 14.08 26.48
N TYR A 368 -7.28 13.34 25.89
CA TYR A 368 -7.59 12.38 24.83
C TYR A 368 -8.41 11.22 25.37
N VAL A 369 -9.50 10.90 24.68
CA VAL A 369 -10.30 9.69 24.89
C VAL A 369 -9.65 8.51 24.16
N SER A 370 -9.02 8.77 23.01
CA SER A 370 -8.41 7.74 22.19
C SER A 370 -7.07 7.26 22.72
N GLU A 371 -6.88 5.94 22.78
CA GLU A 371 -5.70 5.27 23.35
C GLU A 371 -4.36 5.70 22.73
N LEU A 372 -4.36 6.06 21.44
CA LEU A 372 -3.13 6.44 20.73
C LEU A 372 -2.61 7.82 21.13
N HIS A 373 -3.41 8.65 21.81
CA HIS A 373 -3.06 10.03 22.21
C HIS A 373 -2.46 10.85 21.05
N LYS A 374 -3.01 10.66 19.84
CA LYS A 374 -2.56 11.30 18.62
C LYS A 374 -3.73 11.98 17.91
N PRO A 375 -3.50 13.13 17.27
CA PRO A 375 -4.53 13.92 16.59
C PRO A 375 -4.91 13.36 15.20
N LEU A 376 -5.12 12.05 15.09
CA LEU A 376 -5.43 11.39 13.81
C LEU A 376 -6.94 11.25 13.60
N TYR A 377 -7.37 11.06 12.35
CA TYR A 377 -8.77 10.86 12.01
C TYR A 377 -9.50 9.89 12.94
N LYS A 378 -10.70 10.28 13.39
CA LYS A 378 -11.53 9.62 14.41
C LYS A 378 -10.99 9.64 15.84
N ALA A 379 -9.81 10.19 16.10
CA ALA A 379 -9.39 10.47 17.47
C ALA A 379 -10.39 11.41 18.14
N ALA A 380 -10.55 11.27 19.45
CA ALA A 380 -11.45 12.09 20.24
C ALA A 380 -10.77 12.59 21.52
N PHE A 381 -11.15 13.78 21.96
CA PHE A 381 -10.72 14.37 23.21
C PHE A 381 -11.86 15.21 23.81
N TRP A 382 -11.73 15.56 25.10
CA TRP A 382 -12.63 16.49 25.77
C TRP A 382 -11.81 17.45 26.64
N TYR A 383 -12.39 18.59 27.01
CA TYR A 383 -11.73 19.57 27.88
C TYR A 383 -12.11 19.35 29.33
N GLN A 384 -11.10 19.27 30.20
CA GLN A 384 -11.25 19.23 31.64
C GLN A 384 -10.80 20.56 32.25
N CYS A 385 -11.73 21.32 32.84
CA CYS A 385 -11.39 22.55 33.55
C CYS A 385 -10.59 22.26 34.85
N ASP A 386 -9.87 23.26 35.33
CA ASP A 386 -9.15 23.27 36.61
C ASP A 386 -10.14 23.22 37.81
N ALA A 387 -10.73 22.05 38.04
CA ALA A 387 -11.66 21.79 39.13
C ALA A 387 -10.96 21.87 40.50
N PRO A 388 -11.64 22.28 41.59
CA PRO A 388 -13.06 22.64 41.68
C PRO A 388 -13.36 24.13 41.39
N TYR A 389 -12.38 24.91 40.93
CA TYR A 389 -12.49 26.38 40.85
C TYR A 389 -13.10 26.87 39.55
N TYR A 390 -13.06 26.04 38.50
CA TYR A 390 -13.65 26.32 37.21
C TYR A 390 -14.60 25.18 36.81
N THR A 391 -15.67 25.53 36.10
CA THR A 391 -16.62 24.58 35.53
C THR A 391 -16.80 24.84 34.04
N LEU A 392 -17.07 23.79 33.27
CA LEU A 392 -17.21 23.87 31.82
C LEU A 392 -18.59 24.42 31.45
N LYS A 393 -18.64 25.33 30.47
CA LYS A 393 -19.87 25.80 29.83
C LYS A 393 -19.80 25.57 28.31
N PRO A 394 -20.79 24.87 27.69
CA PRO A 394 -21.99 24.27 28.31
C PRO A 394 -21.68 23.12 29.28
N GLU A 395 -22.62 22.82 30.18
CA GLU A 395 -22.49 21.71 31.11
C GLU A 395 -22.65 20.38 30.37
N GLY A 396 -21.69 19.47 30.54
CA GLY A 396 -21.68 18.15 29.91
C GLY A 396 -20.30 17.76 29.39
N ASP A 397 -20.16 16.49 29.00
CA ASP A 397 -18.93 15.98 28.37
C ASP A 397 -18.89 16.41 26.90
N VAL A 398 -18.32 17.58 26.64
CA VAL A 398 -18.16 18.10 25.27
C VAL A 398 -16.98 17.39 24.60
N VAL A 399 -17.28 16.31 23.88
CA VAL A 399 -16.30 15.52 23.13
C VAL A 399 -16.11 16.10 21.72
N TYR A 400 -14.86 16.34 21.34
CA TYR A 400 -14.46 16.71 19.99
C TYR A 400 -13.83 15.52 19.29
N GLN A 401 -14.19 15.30 18.04
CA GLN A 401 -13.65 14.25 17.20
C GLN A 401 -12.92 14.83 15.98
N CYS A 402 -11.80 14.23 15.60
CA CYS A 402 -11.05 14.62 14.42
C CYS A 402 -11.80 14.20 13.15
N SER A 403 -12.27 15.19 12.39
CA SER A 403 -13.03 15.01 11.16
C SER A 403 -12.17 14.68 9.95
N ALA A 404 -12.81 14.28 8.86
CA ALA A 404 -12.13 14.01 7.59
C ALA A 404 -11.55 15.26 6.92
N SER A 405 -11.99 16.48 7.32
CA SER A 405 -11.45 17.76 6.83
C SER A 405 -10.20 18.23 7.60
N GLY A 406 -9.79 17.51 8.65
CA GLY A 406 -8.66 17.92 9.49
C GLY A 406 -9.03 18.94 10.57
N GLU A 407 -10.31 19.05 10.92
CA GLU A 407 -10.77 19.91 12.01
C GLU A 407 -11.32 19.10 13.19
N TRP A 408 -11.13 19.61 14.39
CA TRP A 408 -11.77 19.11 15.60
C TRP A 408 -13.22 19.59 15.67
N VAL A 409 -14.16 18.66 15.62
CA VAL A 409 -15.60 18.97 15.59
C VAL A 409 -16.34 18.25 16.71
N ASN A 410 -17.24 18.98 17.36
CA ASN A 410 -18.27 18.44 18.24
C ASN A 410 -19.61 18.40 17.50
N GLU A 411 -20.49 17.45 17.86
CA GLU A 411 -21.77 17.23 17.20
C GLU A 411 -22.72 18.43 17.27
N GLU A 412 -22.77 19.13 18.41
CA GLU A 412 -23.68 20.26 18.63
C GLU A 412 -23.00 21.61 18.39
N MET A 413 -21.75 21.74 18.82
CA MET A 413 -21.00 23.00 18.80
C MET A 413 -20.19 23.22 17.53
N GLY A 414 -20.02 22.19 16.69
CA GLY A 414 -19.12 22.23 15.54
C GLY A 414 -17.69 22.49 15.99
N THR A 415 -17.05 23.52 15.43
CA THR A 415 -15.66 23.94 15.74
C THR A 415 -15.57 24.96 16.88
N LYS A 416 -16.70 25.40 17.46
CA LYS A 416 -16.68 26.36 18.59
C LYS A 416 -16.15 25.67 19.83
N LEU A 417 -15.26 26.33 20.56
CA LEU A 417 -14.66 25.82 21.79
C LEU A 417 -15.52 26.13 23.03
N PRO A 418 -15.52 25.27 24.06
CA PRO A 418 -16.21 25.55 25.32
C PRO A 418 -15.39 26.56 26.15
N LYS A 419 -16.00 27.09 27.21
CA LYS A 419 -15.33 28.02 28.13
C LYS A 419 -15.36 27.49 29.55
N CYS A 420 -14.23 27.57 30.24
CA CYS A 420 -14.14 27.31 31.68
C CYS A 420 -14.47 28.60 32.44
N VAL A 421 -15.59 28.60 33.16
CA VAL A 421 -16.05 29.77 33.94
C VAL A 421 -15.77 29.56 35.43
N PRO A 422 -15.41 30.62 36.18
CA PRO A 422 -15.22 30.53 37.63
C PRO A 422 -16.45 30.01 38.38
N VAL A 423 -16.23 29.07 39.31
CA VAL A 423 -17.24 28.65 40.28
C VAL A 423 -17.33 29.71 41.38
N CYS A 424 -18.51 30.27 41.59
CA CYS A 424 -18.74 31.30 42.60
C CYS A 424 -19.24 30.71 43.93
N GLY A 425 -19.01 31.45 45.02
CA GLY A 425 -19.68 31.26 46.30
C GLY A 425 -19.25 30.04 47.11
N VAL A 426 -18.33 29.21 46.61
CA VAL A 426 -17.86 28.01 47.31
C VAL A 426 -16.48 28.28 47.95
N PRO A 427 -16.40 28.51 49.27
CA PRO A 427 -15.12 28.68 49.95
C PRO A 427 -14.35 27.35 50.02
N SER A 428 -13.03 27.41 49.82
CA SER A 428 -12.16 26.22 49.94
C SER A 428 -12.07 25.70 51.39
N ASN A 429 -12.24 26.60 52.37
CA ASN A 429 -12.33 26.29 53.78
C ASN A 429 -13.64 26.88 54.34
N PRO A 430 -14.78 26.17 54.25
CA PRO A 430 -16.07 26.66 54.71
C PRO A 430 -16.10 26.84 56.23
N ILE A 431 -16.88 27.82 56.70
CA ILE A 431 -17.02 28.14 58.12
C ILE A 431 -17.90 27.06 58.77
N ARG A 432 -17.33 26.24 59.67
CA ARG A 432 -18.01 25.09 60.30
C ARG A 432 -18.68 25.40 61.65
N GLU A 433 -18.47 26.59 62.19
CA GLU A 433 -18.95 26.99 63.51
C GLU A 433 -20.45 27.31 63.46
N LYS A 434 -21.29 26.44 64.04
CA LYS A 434 -22.76 26.59 64.08
C LYS A 434 -23.29 27.46 65.24
N ALA A 435 -22.42 27.92 66.13
CA ALA A 435 -22.82 28.76 67.26
C ALA A 435 -22.77 30.24 66.86
N LYS A 436 -23.75 31.05 67.31
CA LYS A 436 -23.69 32.52 67.15
C LYS A 436 -22.40 33.06 67.79
N ILE A 437 -21.47 33.53 66.97
CA ILE A 437 -20.20 34.09 67.43
C ILE A 437 -20.37 35.58 67.73
N PHE A 438 -20.57 35.93 69.01
CA PHE A 438 -20.66 37.31 69.46
C PHE A 438 -19.28 37.89 69.79
N GLY A 439 -18.54 38.43 68.83
CA GLY A 439 -17.22 39.06 69.12
C GLY A 439 -16.27 39.32 67.99
N GLY A 440 -16.57 38.76 66.83
CA GLY A 440 -15.59 38.63 65.78
C GLY A 440 -14.53 37.58 66.15
N THR A 441 -14.25 36.66 65.25
CA THR A 441 -13.11 35.72 65.34
C THR A 441 -12.15 35.99 64.20
N LEU A 442 -10.93 35.47 64.30
CA LEU A 442 -9.99 35.54 63.18
C LEU A 442 -10.53 34.69 62.02
N ALA A 443 -10.45 35.22 60.81
CA ALA A 443 -10.75 34.45 59.61
C ALA A 443 -9.57 33.54 59.26
N GLU A 444 -9.88 32.34 58.76
CA GLU A 444 -8.88 31.40 58.27
C GLU A 444 -8.75 31.46 56.75
N LYS A 445 -7.61 30.99 56.23
CA LYS A 445 -7.33 31.00 54.79
C LYS A 445 -8.37 30.17 54.07
N GLY A 446 -9.01 30.76 53.07
CA GLY A 446 -10.10 30.13 52.33
C GLY A 446 -11.50 30.29 52.91
N ASN A 447 -11.70 30.95 54.06
CA ASN A 447 -13.05 31.27 54.57
C ASN A 447 -13.78 32.28 53.67
N PHE A 448 -13.07 33.33 53.21
CA PHE A 448 -13.62 34.42 52.39
C PHE A 448 -12.71 34.69 51.18
N PRO A 449 -12.61 33.76 50.23
CA PRO A 449 -11.69 33.88 49.08
C PRO A 449 -12.08 35.00 48.11
N TRP A 450 -13.29 35.55 48.22
CA TRP A 450 -13.77 36.70 47.45
C TRP A 450 -13.36 38.05 48.06
N GLN A 451 -12.80 38.07 49.27
CA GLN A 451 -12.47 39.31 49.95
C GLN A 451 -11.34 40.04 49.22
N VAL A 452 -11.59 41.31 48.88
CA VAL A 452 -10.61 42.23 48.30
C VAL A 452 -10.26 43.30 49.33
N TYR A 453 -8.98 43.50 49.57
CA TYR A 453 -8.47 44.60 50.39
C TYR A 453 -8.16 45.80 49.50
N PHE A 454 -8.78 46.93 49.79
CA PHE A 454 -8.38 48.21 49.21
C PHE A 454 -7.39 48.86 50.18
N ASP A 455 -6.16 49.07 49.73
CA ASP A 455 -5.10 49.72 50.52
C ASP A 455 -5.20 51.24 50.45
N TYR A 456 -5.48 51.76 49.25
CA TYR A 456 -5.67 53.17 48.99
C TYR A 456 -6.77 53.39 47.94
N PRO A 457 -7.92 53.98 48.30
CA PRO A 457 -8.35 54.31 49.66
C PRO A 457 -8.58 53.06 50.50
N ARG A 458 -8.47 53.15 51.84
CA ARG A 458 -8.63 51.95 52.67
C ARG A 458 -10.08 51.50 52.72
N GLY A 459 -10.33 50.24 52.34
CA GLY A 459 -11.65 49.64 52.34
C GLY A 459 -11.64 48.16 52.00
N GLY A 460 -12.82 47.64 51.72
CA GLY A 460 -13.08 46.28 51.26
C GLY A 460 -13.73 46.26 49.87
N GLY A 461 -13.72 45.08 49.28
CA GLY A 461 -14.47 44.77 48.08
C GLY A 461 -14.69 43.28 47.96
N VAL A 462 -15.38 42.90 46.91
CA VAL A 462 -15.86 41.55 46.64
C VAL A 462 -15.52 41.18 45.21
N LEU A 463 -14.72 40.14 45.02
CA LEU A 463 -14.52 39.56 43.71
C LEU A 463 -15.82 38.86 43.28
N ILE A 464 -16.41 39.25 42.15
CA ILE A 464 -17.66 38.66 41.63
C ILE A 464 -17.46 37.89 40.32
N SER A 465 -16.30 38.06 39.67
CA SER A 465 -15.84 37.24 38.54
C SER A 465 -14.31 37.29 38.43
N GLU A 466 -13.72 36.69 37.39
CA GLU A 466 -12.28 36.79 37.13
C GLU A 466 -11.78 38.20 36.79
N ARG A 467 -12.68 39.11 36.39
CA ARG A 467 -12.32 40.47 35.96
C ARG A 467 -13.08 41.58 36.68
N TRP A 468 -13.93 41.26 37.65
CA TRP A 468 -14.81 42.23 38.25
C TRP A 468 -14.77 42.19 39.78
N VAL A 469 -14.50 43.35 40.37
CA VAL A 469 -14.60 43.61 41.81
C VAL A 469 -15.77 44.55 42.05
N MET A 470 -16.60 44.22 43.03
CA MET A 470 -17.71 45.03 43.50
C MET A 470 -17.34 45.65 44.86
N THR A 471 -17.69 46.92 45.06
CA THR A 471 -17.42 47.66 46.30
C THR A 471 -18.48 48.75 46.48
N ALA A 472 -18.40 49.51 47.56
CA ALA A 472 -19.28 50.66 47.81
C ALA A 472 -18.85 51.87 46.98
N ALA A 473 -19.80 52.71 46.55
CA ALA A 473 -19.52 53.92 45.77
C ALA A 473 -18.66 54.92 46.55
N HIS A 474 -18.92 55.10 47.84
CA HIS A 474 -18.16 56.03 48.68
C HIS A 474 -16.69 55.60 48.89
N VAL A 475 -16.35 54.32 48.65
CA VAL A 475 -14.97 53.84 48.69
C VAL A 475 -14.22 54.38 47.46
N LEU A 476 -14.84 54.41 46.29
CA LEU A 476 -14.19 54.86 45.05
C LEU A 476 -14.38 56.36 44.77
N GLU A 477 -15.28 57.03 45.47
CA GLU A 477 -15.56 58.44 45.27
C GLU A 477 -14.30 59.30 45.50
N GLY A 478 -13.82 59.93 44.43
CA GLY A 478 -12.61 60.76 44.46
C GLY A 478 -11.31 60.01 44.21
N TYR A 479 -11.37 58.72 43.85
CA TYR A 479 -10.21 57.87 43.58
C TYR A 479 -10.33 57.17 42.22
N ASP A 480 -9.52 57.59 41.25
CA ASP A 480 -9.57 57.03 39.89
C ASP A 480 -8.78 55.72 39.75
N ASN A 481 -7.79 55.48 40.62
CA ASN A 481 -6.89 54.33 40.53
C ASN A 481 -6.69 53.66 41.91
N PRO A 482 -7.66 52.84 42.37
CA PRO A 482 -7.58 52.18 43.66
C PRO A 482 -6.47 51.10 43.69
N SER A 483 -5.74 51.03 44.80
CA SER A 483 -4.76 49.95 45.06
C SER A 483 -5.45 48.79 45.76
N MET A 484 -5.59 47.65 45.07
CA MET A 484 -6.39 46.50 45.51
C MET A 484 -5.57 45.21 45.57
N TYR A 485 -5.88 44.35 46.54
CA TYR A 485 -5.22 43.07 46.76
C TYR A 485 -6.22 41.96 47.12
N ALA A 486 -5.98 40.74 46.65
CA ALA A 486 -6.77 39.55 46.99
C ALA A 486 -5.88 38.38 47.42
N GLY A 487 -6.47 37.36 48.05
CA GLY A 487 -5.79 36.11 48.39
C GLY A 487 -5.01 36.10 49.70
N VAL A 488 -5.13 37.16 50.51
CA VAL A 488 -4.42 37.30 51.79
C VAL A 488 -5.35 37.50 52.97
N ILE A 489 -4.84 37.10 54.14
CA ILE A 489 -5.46 37.37 55.44
C ILE A 489 -4.69 38.42 56.21
N ASN A 490 -3.37 38.46 56.03
CA ASN A 490 -2.50 39.45 56.63
C ASN A 490 -2.21 40.56 55.62
N VAL A 491 -2.63 41.79 55.92
CA VAL A 491 -2.38 42.99 55.10
C VAL A 491 -1.17 43.78 55.60
N GLY A 492 -0.29 43.15 56.38
CA GLY A 492 1.03 43.68 56.67
C GLY A 492 1.86 43.84 55.39
N ARG A 493 2.75 44.83 55.37
CA ARG A 493 3.54 45.22 54.19
C ARG A 493 4.28 44.05 53.53
N GLU A 494 4.84 43.13 54.31
CA GLU A 494 5.54 41.95 53.79
C GLU A 494 4.58 40.95 53.14
N SER A 495 3.47 40.61 53.80
CA SER A 495 2.46 39.70 53.24
C SER A 495 1.80 40.26 51.98
N LEU A 496 1.56 41.58 51.91
CA LEU A 496 1.06 42.21 50.67
C LEU A 496 2.03 42.08 49.49
N TYR A 497 3.33 42.08 49.76
CA TYR A 497 4.34 41.97 48.71
C TYR A 497 4.56 40.51 48.25
N TRP A 498 4.56 39.55 49.19
CA TRP A 498 4.93 38.15 48.90
C TRP A 498 3.76 37.19 48.73
N GLU A 499 2.63 37.43 49.38
CA GLU A 499 1.50 36.50 49.42
C GLU A 499 0.27 37.01 48.66
N ALA A 500 0.07 38.32 48.57
CA ALA A 500 -1.12 38.90 47.95
C ALA A 500 -1.03 38.95 46.42
N LYS A 501 -2.17 38.74 45.78
CA LYS A 501 -2.35 39.06 44.37
C LYS A 501 -2.80 40.51 44.25
N GLN A 502 -1.92 41.37 43.74
CA GLN A 502 -2.32 42.73 43.36
C GLN A 502 -3.31 42.68 42.20
N LEU A 503 -4.40 43.42 42.33
CA LEU A 503 -5.44 43.57 41.32
C LEU A 503 -5.30 44.96 40.68
N ILE A 504 -5.15 44.98 39.36
CA ILE A 504 -4.89 46.22 38.61
C ILE A 504 -6.20 46.67 37.97
N PRO A 505 -6.75 47.83 38.37
CA PRO A 505 -7.96 48.37 37.77
C PRO A 505 -7.70 48.85 36.33
N GLU A 506 -8.65 48.56 35.44
CA GLU A 506 -8.74 49.12 34.09
C GLU A 506 -9.70 50.31 34.07
N ALA A 507 -10.85 50.17 34.75
CA ALA A 507 -11.87 51.20 34.86
C ALA A 507 -12.72 51.01 36.12
N SER A 508 -13.28 52.12 36.63
CA SER A 508 -14.23 52.13 37.75
C SER A 508 -15.58 52.70 37.31
N PHE A 509 -16.66 52.12 37.83
CA PHE A 509 -18.03 52.44 37.48
C PHE A 509 -18.83 52.65 38.76
N ILE A 510 -19.11 53.91 39.09
CA ILE A 510 -19.98 54.28 40.22
C ILE A 510 -21.43 54.30 39.72
N HIS A 511 -22.36 53.75 40.51
CA HIS A 511 -23.77 53.74 40.14
C HIS A 511 -24.30 55.18 39.89
N PRO A 512 -25.04 55.43 38.80
CA PRO A 512 -25.47 56.79 38.42
C PRO A 512 -26.42 57.45 39.43
N GLY A 513 -27.12 56.64 40.24
CA GLY A 513 -27.97 57.13 41.34
C GLY A 513 -27.20 57.63 42.57
N TRP A 514 -25.88 57.40 42.65
CA TRP A 514 -25.05 57.85 43.78
C TRP A 514 -24.92 59.37 43.80
N LYS A 515 -25.36 60.01 44.89
CA LYS A 515 -25.23 61.47 45.06
C LYS A 515 -23.92 61.80 45.78
N LYS A 516 -23.11 62.65 45.15
CA LYS A 516 -21.86 63.14 45.74
C LYS A 516 -22.15 64.16 46.82
N GLN A 517 -21.65 63.91 48.04
CA GLN A 517 -21.73 64.81 49.20
C GLN A 517 -20.37 64.87 49.90
N PRO A 518 -20.01 65.99 50.56
CA PRO A 518 -18.82 66.04 51.40
C PRO A 518 -18.86 64.95 52.48
N ILE A 519 -17.75 64.21 52.63
CA ILE A 519 -17.66 63.03 53.52
C ILE A 519 -18.09 63.34 54.96
N GLU A 520 -17.76 64.53 55.47
CA GLU A 520 -18.04 64.94 56.85
C GLU A 520 -19.52 65.22 57.14
N THR A 521 -20.29 65.55 56.10
CA THR A 521 -21.71 65.94 56.22
C THR A 521 -22.64 65.01 55.45
N ARG A 522 -22.15 63.85 55.02
CA ARG A 522 -22.92 62.92 54.20
C ARG A 522 -24.03 62.29 55.03
N THR A 523 -25.26 62.40 54.56
CA THR A 523 -26.44 61.78 55.18
C THR A 523 -27.23 60.90 54.22
N ASP A 524 -26.94 60.98 52.92
CA ASP A 524 -27.52 60.13 51.88
C ASP A 524 -26.49 59.10 51.40
N PHE A 525 -26.81 57.83 51.62
CA PHE A 525 -26.03 56.67 51.18
C PHE A 525 -26.84 55.78 50.23
N ASP A 526 -27.94 56.28 49.67
CA ASP A 526 -28.69 55.54 48.67
C ASP A 526 -27.84 55.32 47.42
N ASN A 527 -27.95 54.14 46.80
CA ASN A 527 -27.15 53.74 45.64
C ASN A 527 -25.63 53.66 45.89
N ASP A 528 -25.22 53.29 47.11
CA ASP A 528 -23.82 53.10 47.48
C ASP A 528 -23.22 51.78 46.93
N ILE A 529 -23.03 51.72 45.62
CA ILE A 529 -22.45 50.58 44.91
C ILE A 529 -21.60 51.03 43.72
N ALA A 530 -20.50 50.32 43.50
CA ALA A 530 -19.60 50.52 42.38
C ALA A 530 -18.96 49.21 41.92
N LEU A 531 -18.53 49.19 40.66
CA LEU A 531 -17.80 48.09 40.03
C LEU A 531 -16.42 48.56 39.56
N VAL A 532 -15.45 47.67 39.62
CA VAL A 532 -14.09 47.87 39.10
C VAL A 532 -13.78 46.74 38.14
N LYS A 533 -13.53 47.08 36.87
CA LYS A 533 -13.02 46.15 35.86
C LYS A 533 -11.52 46.00 36.05
N LEU A 534 -11.04 44.77 36.07
CA LEU A 534 -9.61 44.44 36.15
C LEU A 534 -9.03 44.28 34.75
N ARG A 535 -7.82 44.82 34.56
CA ARG A 535 -7.09 44.72 33.28
C ARG A 535 -6.77 43.27 32.92
N ASP A 536 -6.32 42.51 33.91
CA ASP A 536 -5.89 41.13 33.76
C ASP A 536 -6.84 40.21 34.55
N PRO A 537 -7.24 39.04 34.00
CA PRO A 537 -8.11 38.11 34.70
C PRO A 537 -7.36 37.46 35.87
N VAL A 538 -8.07 37.24 36.96
CA VAL A 538 -7.51 36.65 38.18
C VAL A 538 -7.70 35.14 38.16
N LYS A 539 -6.61 34.40 38.32
CA LYS A 539 -6.65 32.93 38.42
C LYS A 539 -7.32 32.51 39.73
N MET A 540 -8.38 31.71 39.62
CA MET A 540 -9.07 31.15 40.78
C MET A 540 -8.26 30.06 41.45
N GLY A 541 -8.49 29.88 42.74
CA GLY A 541 -7.78 28.91 43.56
C GLY A 541 -8.28 28.91 45.00
N PRO A 542 -7.57 28.25 45.92
CA PRO A 542 -8.03 28.05 47.29
C PRO A 542 -8.19 29.35 48.08
N SER A 543 -7.52 30.43 47.70
CA SER A 543 -7.57 31.71 48.43
C SER A 543 -8.21 32.84 47.63
N ILE A 544 -8.51 32.62 46.35
CA ILE A 544 -9.13 33.61 45.47
C ILE A 544 -10.22 32.90 44.67
N SER A 545 -11.48 33.24 44.92
CA SER A 545 -12.63 32.76 44.15
C SER A 545 -13.78 33.75 44.32
N PRO A 546 -14.66 33.91 43.31
CA PRO A 546 -15.68 34.94 43.36
C PRO A 546 -16.82 34.57 44.30
N LEU A 547 -17.54 35.57 44.81
CA LEU A 547 -18.81 35.39 45.52
C LEU A 547 -19.96 35.44 44.51
N CYS A 548 -20.99 34.60 44.69
CA CYS A 548 -22.12 34.61 43.78
C CYS A 548 -22.95 35.90 43.91
N LEU A 549 -23.56 36.33 42.81
CA LEU A 549 -24.64 37.32 42.84
C LEU A 549 -25.95 36.66 43.29
N PRO A 550 -26.85 37.39 43.98
CA PRO A 550 -28.16 36.86 44.35
C PRO A 550 -29.01 36.54 43.10
N GLY A 551 -29.89 35.55 43.22
CA GLY A 551 -30.91 35.30 42.21
C GLY A 551 -32.04 36.33 42.24
N LYS A 552 -32.87 36.35 41.20
CA LYS A 552 -34.07 37.22 41.12
C LYS A 552 -35.33 36.59 41.71
N SER A 553 -35.24 35.36 42.24
CA SER A 553 -36.38 34.64 42.76
C SER A 553 -36.76 35.14 44.17
N PRO A 554 -38.02 35.00 44.61
CA PRO A 554 -38.48 35.51 45.91
C PRO A 554 -37.70 34.97 47.12
N GLU A 555 -37.05 33.81 46.98
CA GLU A 555 -36.23 33.16 48.01
C GLU A 555 -34.98 33.99 48.38
N TYR A 556 -34.53 34.89 47.52
CA TYR A 556 -33.41 35.81 47.79
C TYR A 556 -33.84 37.09 48.52
N GLU A 557 -35.14 37.25 48.82
CA GLU A 557 -35.61 38.34 49.67
C GLU A 557 -35.36 38.00 51.14
N LEU A 558 -34.55 38.83 51.81
CA LEU A 558 -34.08 38.56 53.16
C LEU A 558 -35.19 38.68 54.21
N GLN A 559 -35.26 37.69 55.11
CA GLN A 559 -36.16 37.71 56.25
C GLN A 559 -35.43 38.19 57.51
N GLU A 560 -36.18 38.74 58.46
CA GLU A 560 -35.63 39.10 59.76
C GLU A 560 -35.04 37.86 60.45
N GLY A 561 -33.86 38.01 61.04
CA GLY A 561 -33.12 36.94 61.70
C GLY A 561 -32.25 36.08 60.77
N THR A 562 -32.31 36.25 59.45
CA THR A 562 -31.38 35.59 58.51
C THR A 562 -29.94 35.94 58.88
N LEU A 563 -29.08 34.94 59.05
CA LEU A 563 -27.69 35.14 59.46
C LEU A 563 -26.79 35.33 58.24
N GLY A 564 -26.00 36.41 58.24
CA GLY A 564 -24.97 36.67 57.26
C GLY A 564 -23.60 36.88 57.90
N TYR A 565 -22.55 36.63 57.12
CA TYR A 565 -21.17 36.86 57.51
C TYR A 565 -20.65 38.18 56.96
N ILE A 566 -19.96 38.92 57.82
CA ILE A 566 -19.11 40.04 57.44
C ILE A 566 -17.65 39.67 57.69
N ALA A 567 -16.75 40.18 56.85
CA ALA A 567 -15.31 40.04 57.04
C ALA A 567 -14.57 41.32 56.64
N GLY A 568 -13.51 41.65 57.37
CA GLY A 568 -12.66 42.78 57.01
C GLY A 568 -11.52 43.10 58.00
N TRP A 569 -10.82 44.20 57.70
CA TRP A 569 -9.64 44.70 58.42
C TRP A 569 -9.88 46.07 59.08
N GLY A 570 -11.14 46.35 59.37
CA GLY A 570 -11.65 47.59 59.92
C GLY A 570 -11.47 47.68 61.44
N GLN A 571 -11.73 48.88 61.95
CA GLN A 571 -11.44 49.26 63.31
C GLN A 571 -12.31 48.52 64.33
N ARG A 572 -11.68 47.84 65.30
CA ARG A 572 -12.41 47.12 66.37
C ARG A 572 -12.58 47.92 67.66
N GLU A 573 -11.58 48.72 68.02
CA GLU A 573 -11.54 49.59 69.21
C GLU A 573 -10.82 50.91 68.87
N ARG A 574 -10.91 51.96 69.73
CA ARG A 574 -10.19 53.23 69.49
C ARG A 574 -8.67 52.98 69.44
N GLY A 575 -8.03 53.21 68.30
CA GLY A 575 -6.57 53.17 68.17
C GLY A 575 -6.04 52.53 66.89
N ARG A 576 -5.90 51.20 66.84
CA ARG A 576 -5.12 50.50 65.81
C ARG A 576 -5.98 49.60 64.92
N LEU A 577 -5.79 49.74 63.60
CA LEU A 577 -6.43 48.90 62.60
C LEU A 577 -5.79 47.49 62.60
N PRO A 578 -6.60 46.41 62.59
CA PRO A 578 -6.08 45.05 62.52
C PRO A 578 -5.40 44.80 61.16
N ILE A 579 -4.32 44.03 61.20
CA ILE A 579 -3.63 43.54 59.99
C ILE A 579 -4.12 42.16 59.57
N TYR A 580 -4.77 41.40 60.46
CA TYR A 580 -5.39 40.12 60.16
C TYR A 580 -6.87 40.28 59.86
N LEU A 581 -7.40 39.47 58.95
CA LEU A 581 -8.82 39.46 58.58
C LEU A 581 -9.66 38.92 59.75
N TRP A 582 -10.68 39.67 60.15
CA TRP A 582 -11.65 39.24 61.15
C TRP A 582 -12.98 38.94 60.48
N LYS A 583 -13.76 38.04 61.09
CA LYS A 583 -15.09 37.65 60.63
C LYS A 583 -16.10 37.73 61.77
N ALA A 584 -17.34 38.08 61.46
CA ALA A 584 -18.46 38.00 62.40
C ALA A 584 -19.73 37.52 61.68
N GLN A 585 -20.62 36.88 62.44
CA GLN A 585 -21.93 36.47 61.93
C GLN A 585 -23.01 37.30 62.62
N ILE A 586 -23.81 38.02 61.82
CA ILE A 586 -24.82 38.96 62.31
C ILE A 586 -26.17 38.70 61.64
N PRO A 587 -27.29 38.86 62.36
CA PRO A 587 -28.63 38.71 61.79
C PRO A 587 -29.06 39.98 61.03
N VAL A 588 -29.88 39.78 60.01
CA VAL A 588 -30.75 40.82 59.43
C VAL A 588 -31.75 41.24 60.49
N VAL A 589 -32.00 42.55 60.62
CA VAL A 589 -32.97 43.12 61.55
C VAL A 589 -33.87 44.11 60.83
N ASP A 590 -34.99 44.47 61.45
CA ASP A 590 -35.90 45.46 60.87
C ASP A 590 -35.22 46.84 60.72
N MET A 591 -35.57 47.56 59.66
CA MET A 591 -34.99 48.87 59.36
C MET A 591 -35.28 49.91 60.45
N ASP A 592 -36.40 49.78 61.17
CA ASP A 592 -36.75 50.67 62.28
C ASP A 592 -35.79 50.56 63.47
N GLU A 593 -35.16 49.40 63.67
CA GLU A 593 -34.10 49.23 64.67
C GLU A 593 -32.89 50.11 64.33
N CYS A 594 -32.45 50.12 63.07
CA CYS A 594 -31.37 51.00 62.61
C CYS A 594 -31.73 52.48 62.77
N ARG A 595 -32.98 52.88 62.51
CA ARG A 595 -33.46 54.27 62.65
C ARG A 595 -33.49 54.76 64.09
N SER A 596 -33.67 53.84 65.04
CA SER A 596 -33.75 54.15 66.47
C SER A 596 -32.40 54.53 67.11
N VAL A 597 -31.28 54.17 66.46
CA VAL A 597 -29.93 54.42 66.97
C VAL A 597 -29.53 55.87 66.78
N LYS A 598 -29.07 56.52 67.85
CA LYS A 598 -28.47 57.86 67.78
C LYS A 598 -27.06 57.80 67.19
N PRO A 599 -26.75 58.60 66.15
CA PRO A 599 -25.41 58.65 65.57
C PRO A 599 -24.34 59.12 66.57
N GLU A 600 -23.07 58.75 66.37
CA GLU A 600 -21.97 59.34 67.14
C GLU A 600 -21.73 60.80 66.75
N GLY A 601 -22.33 61.76 67.48
CA GLY A 601 -22.14 63.21 67.27
C GLY A 601 -23.38 64.05 67.64
N SER A 602 -23.42 65.31 67.17
CA SER A 602 -24.54 66.26 67.37
C SER A 602 -25.59 66.21 66.25
N ALA A 603 -25.56 65.18 65.39
CA ALA A 603 -26.53 65.02 64.32
C ALA A 603 -27.76 64.25 64.84
N ASP A 604 -28.95 64.78 64.57
CA ASP A 604 -30.22 64.09 64.83
C ASP A 604 -30.34 62.87 63.90
N SER A 605 -30.82 61.73 64.41
CA SER A 605 -30.96 60.50 63.60
C SER A 605 -31.92 60.68 62.43
N SER A 606 -32.82 61.67 62.53
CA SER A 606 -33.74 62.10 61.47
C SER A 606 -33.06 62.67 60.22
N ALA A 607 -31.77 63.02 60.29
CA ALA A 607 -31.04 63.60 59.15
C ALA A 607 -30.59 62.56 58.12
N TYR A 608 -30.48 61.28 58.49
CA TYR A 608 -30.03 60.20 57.62
C TYR A 608 -31.17 59.62 56.78
N GLN A 609 -30.89 59.35 55.51
CA GLN A 609 -31.86 58.77 54.59
C GLN A 609 -31.76 57.24 54.60
N PHE A 610 -32.87 56.59 54.95
CA PHE A 610 -33.02 55.13 54.92
C PHE A 610 -33.93 54.76 53.75
N THR A 611 -33.46 53.90 52.84
CA THR A 611 -34.19 53.49 51.64
C THR A 611 -34.37 51.97 51.57
N ASP A 612 -35.30 51.51 50.72
CA ASP A 612 -35.52 50.07 50.46
C ASP A 612 -34.37 49.41 49.68
N ASN A 613 -33.34 50.19 49.33
CA ASN A 613 -32.10 49.73 48.73
C ASN A 613 -31.03 49.38 49.78
N MET A 614 -31.39 49.41 51.07
CA MET A 614 -30.48 49.11 52.18
C MET A 614 -30.97 47.90 52.98
N ILE A 615 -30.05 47.20 53.63
CA ILE A 615 -30.29 46.14 54.59
C ILE A 615 -29.80 46.63 55.95
N CYS A 616 -30.61 46.50 56.99
CA CYS A 616 -30.17 46.69 58.37
C CYS A 616 -29.76 45.33 58.95
N ALA A 617 -28.57 45.24 59.54
CA ALA A 617 -28.10 44.01 60.19
C ALA A 617 -27.25 44.34 61.43
N GLY A 618 -27.35 43.53 62.48
CA GLY A 618 -26.58 43.74 63.71
C GLY A 618 -27.29 43.32 65.00
N GLY A 619 -26.97 44.00 66.11
CA GLY A 619 -27.48 43.68 67.44
C GLY A 619 -26.39 43.60 68.52
N GLY A 620 -25.48 44.58 68.56
CA GLY A 620 -24.44 44.72 69.59
C GLY A 620 -23.01 44.54 69.12
N LYS A 621 -22.79 44.16 67.84
CA LYS A 621 -21.51 44.20 67.09
C LYS A 621 -21.82 44.41 65.60
N ASP A 622 -21.02 45.24 64.93
CA ASP A 622 -21.22 45.66 63.53
C ASP A 622 -19.87 45.93 62.84
N SER A 623 -19.87 45.93 61.50
CA SER A 623 -18.79 46.46 60.67
C SER A 623 -18.46 47.91 61.04
N CYS A 624 -17.20 48.31 60.91
CA CYS A 624 -16.74 49.62 61.36
C CYS A 624 -15.74 50.20 60.36
N LYS A 625 -15.19 51.40 60.64
CA LYS A 625 -14.33 52.14 59.71
C LYS A 625 -13.21 51.25 59.14
N GLY A 626 -13.14 51.16 57.81
CA GLY A 626 -12.12 50.38 57.08
C GLY A 626 -12.60 49.04 56.50
N ASP A 627 -13.85 48.64 56.76
CA ASP A 627 -14.50 47.47 56.13
C ASP A 627 -15.43 47.84 54.97
N SER A 628 -15.67 49.13 54.77
CA SER A 628 -16.55 49.69 53.74
C SER A 628 -16.31 49.06 52.37
N GLY A 629 -17.37 48.61 51.72
CA GLY A 629 -17.35 47.93 50.42
C GLY A 629 -17.16 46.41 50.50
N GLY A 630 -16.83 45.85 51.66
CA GLY A 630 -16.77 44.39 51.86
C GLY A 630 -18.15 43.70 51.77
N ALA A 631 -18.15 42.38 51.62
CA ALA A 631 -19.38 41.59 51.46
C ALA A 631 -20.13 41.39 52.79
N TYR A 632 -21.45 41.50 52.72
CA TYR A 632 -22.37 40.78 53.61
C TYR A 632 -22.80 39.50 52.90
N ALA A 633 -22.12 38.40 53.23
CA ALA A 633 -22.28 37.11 52.57
C ALA A 633 -23.32 36.24 53.28
N ILE A 634 -24.33 35.78 52.54
CA ILE A 634 -25.39 34.91 53.07
C ILE A 634 -25.33 33.56 52.35
N GLN A 635 -25.65 32.50 53.09
CA GLN A 635 -25.73 31.15 52.52
C GLN A 635 -26.87 31.08 51.50
N ASP A 636 -26.62 30.52 50.32
CA ASP A 636 -27.60 30.45 49.25
C ASP A 636 -28.80 29.57 49.68
N PRO A 637 -30.04 30.07 49.57
CA PRO A 637 -31.23 29.31 49.96
C PRO A 637 -31.47 28.06 49.10
N LEU A 638 -30.91 28.01 47.89
CA LEU A 638 -31.05 26.91 46.93
C LEU A 638 -29.85 25.94 46.95
N ASP A 639 -28.71 26.34 47.52
CA ASP A 639 -27.52 25.48 47.66
C ASP A 639 -26.75 25.78 48.95
N GLU A 640 -26.86 24.89 49.93
CA GLU A 640 -26.21 25.00 51.24
C GLU A 640 -24.67 25.11 51.17
N ARG A 641 -24.04 24.77 50.04
CA ARG A 641 -22.58 24.86 49.88
C ARG A 641 -22.12 26.21 49.33
N ARG A 642 -23.05 27.02 48.81
CA ARG A 642 -22.76 28.30 48.18
C ARG A 642 -23.15 29.46 49.08
N TYR A 643 -22.43 30.55 48.90
CA TYR A 643 -22.73 31.85 49.47
C TYR A 643 -22.92 32.85 48.34
N TYR A 644 -23.72 33.88 48.59
CA TYR A 644 -23.90 35.01 47.69
C TYR A 644 -23.74 36.33 48.44
N VAL A 645 -23.47 37.39 47.69
CA VAL A 645 -23.35 38.75 48.21
C VAL A 645 -24.74 39.37 48.34
N ALA A 646 -25.29 39.34 49.56
CA ALA A 646 -26.61 39.91 49.82
C ALA A 646 -26.52 41.44 49.99
N GLY A 647 -25.43 41.90 50.61
CA GLY A 647 -25.19 43.31 50.88
C GLY A 647 -23.72 43.70 50.68
N LEU A 648 -23.47 45.01 50.52
CA LEU A 648 -22.14 45.61 50.62
C LEU A 648 -22.08 46.51 51.85
N ILE A 649 -21.02 46.42 52.64
CA ILE A 649 -20.84 47.26 53.83
C ILE A 649 -20.83 48.74 53.39
N SER A 650 -21.83 49.52 53.82
CA SER A 650 -21.99 50.91 53.38
C SER A 650 -21.64 51.86 54.53
N TRP A 651 -22.49 51.97 55.55
CA TRP A 651 -22.30 52.87 56.67
C TRP A 651 -22.97 52.34 57.93
N GLY A 652 -22.75 52.99 59.07
CA GLY A 652 -23.44 52.67 60.32
C GLY A 652 -23.56 53.89 61.22
N PRO A 653 -24.72 54.11 61.89
CA PRO A 653 -24.92 55.27 62.77
C PRO A 653 -23.96 55.26 63.96
N ARG A 654 -23.63 54.07 64.47
CA ARG A 654 -22.65 53.87 65.52
C ARG A 654 -21.99 52.50 65.39
N CYS A 655 -20.66 52.50 65.26
CA CYS A 655 -19.89 51.26 65.22
C CYS A 655 -20.23 50.36 66.42
N GLY A 656 -20.42 49.07 66.15
CA GLY A 656 -20.72 48.08 67.18
C GLY A 656 -22.19 48.03 67.63
N THR A 657 -23.13 48.65 66.89
CA THR A 657 -24.57 48.53 67.16
C THR A 657 -25.29 47.79 66.04
N PHE A 658 -25.62 48.51 64.97
CA PHE A 658 -26.22 48.02 63.73
C PHE A 658 -25.57 48.73 62.54
N GLY A 659 -25.46 48.00 61.43
CA GLY A 659 -24.88 48.47 60.19
C GLY A 659 -25.88 48.45 59.06
N LEU A 660 -25.59 49.29 58.07
CA LEU A 660 -26.36 49.40 56.85
C LEU A 660 -25.53 48.92 55.67
N TYR A 661 -26.18 48.08 54.87
CA TYR A 661 -25.56 47.40 53.76
C TYR A 661 -26.35 47.67 52.48
N THR A 662 -25.67 47.99 51.37
CA THR A 662 -26.35 48.19 50.09
C THR A 662 -26.95 46.88 49.61
N LYS A 663 -28.26 46.83 49.41
CA LYS A 663 -29.02 45.63 49.04
C LYS A 663 -28.77 45.23 47.59
N VAL A 664 -27.87 44.28 47.35
CA VAL A 664 -27.34 43.96 46.01
C VAL A 664 -28.42 43.48 45.03
N VAL A 665 -29.45 42.77 45.51
CA VAL A 665 -30.55 42.29 44.65
C VAL A 665 -31.26 43.43 43.91
N ARG A 666 -31.25 44.66 44.44
CA ARG A 666 -31.82 45.86 43.78
C ARG A 666 -30.98 46.37 42.61
N TYR A 667 -29.72 45.92 42.47
CA TYR A 667 -28.76 46.43 41.49
C TYR A 667 -28.33 45.38 40.46
N LEU A 668 -28.92 44.19 40.45
CA LEU A 668 -28.53 43.10 39.55
C LEU A 668 -28.58 43.49 38.07
N ASP A 669 -29.58 44.26 37.66
CA ASP A 669 -29.72 44.72 36.27
C ASP A 669 -28.57 45.65 35.88
N TRP A 670 -28.26 46.63 36.73
CA TRP A 670 -27.13 47.53 36.51
C TRP A 670 -25.78 46.80 36.51
N ILE A 671 -25.59 45.83 37.42
CA ILE A 671 -24.37 45.02 37.47
C ILE A 671 -24.19 44.25 36.16
N THR A 672 -25.24 43.55 35.73
CA THR A 672 -25.20 42.70 34.53
C THR A 672 -25.02 43.53 33.26
N GLU A 673 -25.72 44.66 33.14
CA GLU A 673 -25.60 45.58 32.00
C GLU A 673 -24.18 46.18 31.92
N THR A 674 -23.63 46.62 33.06
CA THR A 674 -22.29 47.20 33.12
C THR A 674 -21.23 46.18 32.76
N MET A 675 -21.31 44.96 33.30
CA MET A 675 -20.37 43.88 32.98
C MET A 675 -20.41 43.53 31.49
N SER A 676 -21.61 43.31 30.94
CA SER A 676 -21.79 42.95 29.52
C SER A 676 -21.33 44.04 28.54
N LYS A 677 -21.62 45.31 28.84
CA LYS A 677 -21.25 46.44 27.98
C LYS A 677 -19.74 46.69 27.93
N HIS A 678 -19.03 46.27 28.98
CA HIS A 678 -17.61 46.53 29.18
C HIS A 678 -16.80 45.24 29.35
N GLU A 679 -17.29 44.09 28.87
CA GLU A 679 -16.61 42.79 28.95
C GLU A 679 -15.32 42.78 28.11
#